data_AF-A0A975BLV7-F1
#
_entry.id   AF-A0A975BLV7-F1
#
_cell.length_a   1.000
_cell.length_b   1.000
_cell.length_c   1.000
_cell.angle_alpha   90.00
_cell.angle_beta   90.00
_cell.angle_gamma   90.00
#
_symmetry.space_group_name_H-M   'P 1'
#
loop_
_entity.id
_entity.type
_entity.pdbx_description
1 polymer ?
#
loop_
_entity_poly.entity_id
_entity_poly.type
_entity_poly.pdbx_seq_one_letter_code
_entity_poly.pdbx_strand_id
1 'polypeptide(L)'
;MDINQLESLVNTYLQSQPETMQETVPVLETERRSLAEAFLDTADTDVKEQYQGQNGKRFHLLRRADLQDMPRDAAGEQLTARILQKWDQDKTAGTLLAAMLMLQPRELPLPGHFTDIADWLRQAYADFLLTAPGVFSRIGEADQFAVFFAAMVDLFHRSLVSDTRFAGADEIRTLFVNKANFIQFYFNEKNLCRTYRQRAEIMESWALSQNAPLAHLFPLRPRNPKIKVGILSAHFTPQTEIYLMLSYFDKLPKEACSVTLYSMRRTEHPLEEYCRTRVDNFVLLPEGAYPQQVDRIRADDLDVLLIGTNTSAVTNPIAIMALFRMARTHVIVENSPVSTGFTHTDYYLSSTFNEPDEDAHEHYTEELYRVPGMLNYYAYHFDKDPRTISITRAQLGIPEDAVVYFSGANFFKILPDLSNVWSWIFSQVQNSYLVLMPFNPNWTKRYLSIPFINRVRTQMAQAGVDFNTRVRILNRVPTRADVHAVMELCDVYLDSFPYAGACSLIDPLTVGLPIVCRESKTMRGSLAAAMLRGAGLEEMIARDSGAYVERAVALGRDSALRERTRRSISDAVSRYNPFFDTAACGVKIAAAFTEMVERRHRDEMRLLQQEPDRLKDIIEMLCTRLTRTGNRFFRNLAGTELARVLLVPYFQSLTNNTGPRHLIDLGAGSGQFVIPFLNTGWRADLFEPNPAYQAQLSSLAQQLPGRVRLLPKPEPDHSLNRADLFRIGIGKEQDFSALMNHDLDRLSPQIVMTKIGNQEPAPVSSFKFQVSTYTSLVFSYDDEHRLADFGFGERFTLQNIKSGNILFFHKNDTIFLVTLIRLLQSFLPAQERGGGN
;
A
#
# COMPACT_ATOMS: atom_id res chain seq x y z
N MET A 1 27.57 32.79 6.94
CA MET A 1 28.52 31.67 6.72
C MET A 1 28.71 31.40 5.21
N ASP A 2 29.86 30.88 4.76
CA ASP A 2 29.99 30.38 3.38
C ASP A 2 29.30 29.01 3.20
N ILE A 3 29.12 28.55 1.95
CA ILE A 3 28.35 27.34 1.67
C ILE A 3 29.02 26.04 2.15
N ASN A 4 30.34 25.95 2.08
CA ASN A 4 31.08 24.74 2.47
C ASN A 4 31.09 24.61 4.00
N GLN A 5 31.22 25.73 4.70
CA GLN A 5 31.07 25.79 6.15
C GLN A 5 29.67 25.38 6.57
N LEU A 6 28.62 25.86 5.89
CA LEU A 6 27.24 25.50 6.19
C LEU A 6 26.98 24.01 5.93
N GLU A 7 27.48 23.46 4.82
CA GLU A 7 27.36 22.04 4.51
C GLU A 7 28.05 21.16 5.56
N SER A 8 29.28 21.53 5.97
CA SER A 8 30.00 20.85 7.05
C SER A 8 29.22 20.89 8.37
N LEU A 9 28.63 22.05 8.71
CA LEU A 9 27.85 22.22 9.92
C LEU A 9 26.56 21.39 9.89
N VAL A 10 25.83 21.38 8.77
CA VAL A 10 24.63 20.55 8.58
C VAL A 10 25.00 19.07 8.67
N ASN A 11 26.05 18.62 7.99
CA ASN A 11 26.49 17.23 8.05
C ASN A 11 26.90 16.81 9.48
N THR A 12 27.60 17.70 10.19
CA THR A 12 27.95 17.50 11.60
C THR A 12 26.69 17.34 12.44
N TYR A 13 25.73 18.26 12.32
CA TYR A 13 24.47 18.20 13.05
C TYR A 13 23.66 16.92 12.72
N LEU A 14 23.65 16.49 11.47
CA LEU A 14 22.97 15.25 11.04
C LEU A 14 23.60 13.97 11.61
N GLN A 15 24.89 14.00 11.96
CA GLN A 15 25.66 12.88 12.51
C GLN A 15 25.84 12.97 14.04
N SER A 16 25.47 14.09 14.64
CA SER A 16 25.77 14.42 16.04
C SER A 16 24.92 13.65 17.05
N GLN A 17 25.50 13.41 18.23
CA GLN A 17 24.76 13.00 19.42
C GLN A 17 24.03 14.20 20.06
N PRO A 18 23.03 13.98 20.95
CA PRO A 18 22.23 15.06 21.53
C PRO A 18 23.03 16.21 22.17
N GLU A 19 24.16 15.92 22.81
CA GLU A 19 25.00 16.92 23.47
C GLU A 19 25.67 17.86 22.45
N THR A 20 26.18 17.30 21.34
CA THR A 20 26.80 18.07 20.23
C THR A 20 25.76 18.86 19.42
N MET A 21 24.48 18.46 19.45
CA MET A 21 23.40 19.24 18.82
C MET A 21 23.17 20.59 19.51
N GLN A 22 23.42 20.71 20.82
CA GLN A 22 23.16 21.97 21.56
C GLN A 22 24.03 23.14 21.09
N GLU A 23 25.24 22.86 20.62
CA GLU A 23 26.18 23.88 20.13
C GLU A 23 25.88 24.29 18.68
N THR A 24 25.40 23.35 17.86
CA THR A 24 25.21 23.54 16.41
C THR A 24 23.85 24.12 16.06
N VAL A 25 22.79 23.79 16.82
CA VAL A 25 21.42 24.25 16.57
C VAL A 25 21.29 25.78 16.54
N PRO A 26 21.80 26.55 17.54
CA PRO A 26 21.64 28.01 17.53
C PRO A 26 22.28 28.69 16.32
N VAL A 27 23.40 28.16 15.83
CA VAL A 27 24.09 28.65 14.64
C VAL A 27 23.27 28.39 13.38
N LEU A 28 22.78 27.16 13.21
CA LEU A 28 21.93 26.81 12.08
C LEU A 28 20.59 27.57 12.10
N GLU A 29 20.00 27.81 13.28
CA GLU A 29 18.80 28.63 13.43
C GLU A 29 19.02 30.08 13.01
N THR A 30 20.19 30.64 13.35
CA THR A 30 20.56 32.00 12.94
C THR A 30 20.72 32.11 11.43
N GLU A 31 21.44 31.17 10.80
CA GLU A 31 21.58 31.14 9.34
C GLU A 31 20.23 30.88 8.64
N ARG A 32 19.35 30.07 9.24
CA ARG A 32 17.99 29.82 8.75
C ARG A 32 17.11 31.07 8.79
N ARG A 33 17.09 31.79 9.92
CA ARG A 33 16.33 33.05 10.06
C ARG A 33 16.83 34.11 9.07
N SER A 34 18.14 34.30 9.01
CA SER A 34 18.75 35.28 8.09
C SER A 34 18.39 35.00 6.63
N LEU A 35 18.40 33.73 6.21
CA LEU A 35 17.99 33.37 4.85
C LEU A 35 16.49 33.56 4.62
N ALA A 36 15.65 33.25 5.61
CA ALA A 36 14.21 33.48 5.53
C ALA A 36 13.87 34.97 5.40
N GLU A 37 14.53 35.84 6.17
CA GLU A 37 14.41 37.30 6.05
C GLU A 37 14.86 37.78 4.66
N ALA A 38 15.99 37.28 4.17
CA ALA A 38 16.47 37.63 2.83
C ALA A 38 15.44 37.32 1.74
N PHE A 39 14.81 36.14 1.78
CA PHE A 39 13.73 35.80 0.83
C PHE A 39 12.46 36.65 1.05
N LEU A 40 12.13 36.98 2.30
CA LEU A 40 10.96 37.78 2.64
C LEU A 40 11.07 39.22 2.10
N ASP A 41 12.28 39.78 2.09
CA ASP A 41 12.57 41.15 1.68
C ASP A 41 12.95 41.27 0.18
N THR A 42 13.19 40.14 -0.50
CA THR A 42 13.50 40.12 -1.94
C THR A 42 12.27 40.45 -2.79
N ALA A 43 12.45 41.29 -3.82
CA ALA A 43 11.41 41.58 -4.80
C ALA A 43 11.03 40.33 -5.61
N ASP A 44 9.74 40.17 -5.93
CA ASP A 44 9.25 38.93 -6.56
C ASP A 44 9.82 38.70 -7.98
N THR A 45 10.34 39.74 -8.64
CA THR A 45 11.05 39.65 -9.93
C THR A 45 12.41 38.97 -9.80
N ASP A 46 13.06 39.08 -8.64
CA ASP A 46 14.46 38.71 -8.43
C ASP A 46 14.59 37.40 -7.63
N VAL A 47 13.52 36.99 -6.94
CA VAL A 47 13.51 35.82 -6.05
C VAL A 47 13.87 34.53 -6.77
N LYS A 48 13.47 34.38 -8.05
CA LYS A 48 13.78 33.20 -8.85
C LYS A 48 15.28 33.06 -9.08
N GLU A 49 15.96 34.15 -9.42
CA GLU A 49 17.41 34.16 -9.62
C GLU A 49 18.16 33.90 -8.30
N GLN A 50 17.70 34.53 -7.21
CA GLN A 50 18.24 34.28 -5.86
C GLN A 50 18.15 32.80 -5.46
N TYR A 51 16.98 32.19 -5.69
CA TYR A 51 16.76 30.76 -5.43
C TYR A 51 17.60 29.88 -6.35
N GLN A 52 17.77 30.22 -7.63
CA GLN A 52 18.62 29.44 -8.53
C GLN A 52 20.13 29.60 -8.25
N GLY A 53 20.52 30.65 -7.51
CA GLY A 53 21.89 30.94 -7.11
C GLY A 53 22.34 30.28 -5.79
N GLN A 54 23.21 30.97 -5.05
CA GLN A 54 23.77 30.46 -3.79
C GLN A 54 22.72 30.32 -2.69
N ASN A 55 21.71 31.19 -2.67
CA ASN A 55 20.67 31.17 -1.65
C ASN A 55 19.78 29.92 -1.73
N GLY A 56 19.50 29.38 -2.92
CA GLY A 56 18.80 28.09 -3.03
C GLY A 56 19.63 26.91 -2.54
N LYS A 57 20.94 26.89 -2.80
CA LYS A 57 21.80 25.84 -2.24
C LYS A 57 21.80 25.87 -0.71
N ARG A 58 21.89 27.06 -0.12
CA ARG A 58 21.74 27.26 1.33
C ARG A 58 20.36 26.82 1.83
N PHE A 59 19.30 27.16 1.08
CA PHE A 59 17.94 26.73 1.38
C PHE A 59 17.84 25.21 1.49
N HIS A 60 18.36 24.48 0.49
CA HIS A 60 18.34 23.01 0.50
C HIS A 60 19.15 22.40 1.64
N LEU A 61 20.33 22.97 1.97
CA LEU A 61 21.13 22.52 3.11
C LEU A 61 20.38 22.71 4.44
N LEU A 62 19.79 23.88 4.66
CA LEU A 62 19.06 24.20 5.90
C LEU A 62 17.77 23.38 6.04
N ARG A 63 17.03 23.15 4.94
CA ARG A 63 15.85 22.26 4.93
C ARG A 63 16.18 20.83 5.35
N ARG A 64 17.37 20.32 4.99
CA ARG A 64 17.82 18.97 5.39
C ARG A 64 18.08 18.83 6.89
N ALA A 65 18.23 19.92 7.64
CA ALA A 65 18.47 19.88 9.07
C ALA A 65 17.17 19.70 9.90
N ASP A 66 15.99 19.77 9.29
CA ASP A 66 14.69 19.56 9.95
C ASP A 66 14.45 20.42 11.22
N LEU A 67 15.05 21.61 11.26
CA LEU A 67 14.98 22.51 12.42
C LEU A 67 13.57 23.09 12.64
N GLN A 68 12.65 22.90 11.70
CA GLN A 68 11.23 23.24 11.87
C GLN A 68 10.52 22.37 12.91
N ASP A 69 11.09 21.21 13.28
CA ASP A 69 10.56 20.36 14.34
C ASP A 69 11.07 20.74 15.74
N MET A 70 11.99 21.72 15.81
CA MET A 70 12.50 22.25 17.07
C MET A 70 11.60 23.40 17.57
N PRO A 71 11.46 23.58 18.90
CA PRO A 71 10.77 24.74 19.45
C PRO A 71 11.42 26.04 18.97
N ARG A 72 10.61 27.02 18.55
CA ARG A 72 11.09 28.34 18.13
C ARG A 72 11.31 29.24 19.35
N ASP A 73 12.36 30.06 19.28
CA ASP A 73 12.58 31.17 20.21
C ASP A 73 11.64 32.36 19.90
N ALA A 74 11.64 33.38 20.76
CA ALA A 74 10.75 34.54 20.60
C ALA A 74 10.94 35.28 19.28
N ALA A 75 12.18 35.40 18.79
CA ALA A 75 12.48 36.04 17.51
C ALA A 75 12.02 35.19 16.32
N GLY A 76 12.16 33.87 16.41
CA GLY A 76 11.59 32.91 15.46
C GLY A 76 10.07 33.03 15.37
N GLU A 77 9.38 33.09 16.52
CA GLU A 77 7.92 33.27 16.57
C GLU A 77 7.48 34.60 15.93
N GLN A 78 8.18 35.70 16.21
CA GLN A 78 7.92 37.00 15.57
C GLN A 78 8.11 36.96 14.05
N LEU A 79 9.17 36.33 13.57
CA LEU A 79 9.41 36.18 12.13
C LEU A 79 8.33 35.32 11.47
N THR A 80 7.93 34.20 12.09
CA THR A 80 6.86 33.36 11.55
C THR A 80 5.52 34.07 11.49
N ALA A 81 5.19 34.91 12.49
CA ALA A 81 3.99 35.72 12.45
C ALA A 81 3.99 36.72 11.28
N ARG A 82 5.13 37.38 11.03
CA ARG A 82 5.31 38.26 9.86
C ARG A 82 5.17 37.49 8.54
N ILE A 83 5.77 36.30 8.45
CA ILE A 83 5.68 35.44 7.27
C ILE A 83 4.22 35.07 6.99
N LEU A 84 3.48 34.60 8.00
CA LEU A 84 2.08 34.21 7.86
C LEU A 84 1.19 35.40 7.47
N GLN A 85 1.42 36.57 8.07
CA GLN A 85 0.71 37.81 7.71
C GLN A 85 0.93 38.18 6.24
N LYS A 86 2.18 38.15 5.77
CA LYS A 86 2.51 38.46 4.37
C LYS A 86 2.00 37.38 3.41
N TRP A 87 2.00 36.11 3.84
CA TRP A 87 1.47 35.00 3.06
C TRP A 87 -0.04 35.15 2.82
N ASP A 88 -0.79 35.61 3.82
CA ASP A 88 -2.23 35.87 3.67
C ASP A 88 -2.53 37.04 2.71
N GLN A 89 -1.65 38.05 2.68
CA GLN A 89 -1.81 39.24 1.85
C GLN A 89 -1.40 39.04 0.38
N ASP A 90 -0.16 38.59 0.14
CA ASP A 90 0.47 38.73 -1.18
C ASP A 90 0.78 37.40 -1.88
N LYS A 91 0.90 36.28 -1.13
CA LYS A 91 1.22 34.93 -1.63
C LYS A 91 2.42 34.85 -2.60
N THR A 92 3.44 35.69 -2.40
CA THR A 92 4.63 35.76 -3.27
C THR A 92 5.55 34.56 -3.10
N ALA A 93 6.40 34.29 -4.10
CA ALA A 93 7.34 33.17 -4.05
C ALA A 93 8.40 33.36 -2.96
N GLY A 94 8.84 34.60 -2.71
CA GLY A 94 9.76 34.93 -1.61
C GLY A 94 9.18 34.62 -0.24
N THR A 95 7.90 34.96 -0.03
CA THR A 95 7.20 34.64 1.22
C THR A 95 7.05 33.13 1.41
N LEU A 96 6.75 32.39 0.33
CA LEU A 96 6.67 30.92 0.38
C LEU A 96 8.01 30.28 0.73
N LEU A 97 9.12 30.76 0.15
CA LEU A 97 10.45 30.26 0.47
C LEU A 97 10.84 30.52 1.93
N ALA A 98 10.55 31.73 2.45
CA ALA A 98 10.73 32.04 3.86
C ALA A 98 9.89 31.13 4.76
N ALA A 99 8.63 30.89 4.37
CA ALA A 99 7.73 29.99 5.05
C ALA A 99 8.24 28.54 5.08
N MET A 100 8.72 28.01 3.96
CA MET A 100 9.27 26.65 3.86
C MET A 100 10.52 26.44 4.74
N LEU A 101 11.26 27.50 5.07
CA LEU A 101 12.38 27.45 6.02
C LEU A 101 11.94 27.46 7.48
N MET A 102 10.94 28.29 7.81
CA MET A 102 10.61 28.62 9.21
C MET A 102 9.42 27.85 9.78
N LEU A 103 8.55 27.33 8.92
CA LEU A 103 7.30 26.67 9.29
C LEU A 103 7.33 25.18 8.95
N GLN A 104 6.59 24.39 9.71
CA GLN A 104 6.20 23.05 9.30
C GLN A 104 5.09 23.13 8.25
N PRO A 105 4.95 22.13 7.37
CA PRO A 105 3.91 22.15 6.34
C PRO A 105 2.49 22.41 6.86
N ARG A 106 2.16 21.85 8.03
CA ARG A 106 0.84 21.99 8.65
C ARG A 106 0.50 23.38 9.17
N GLU A 107 1.48 24.27 9.27
CA GLU A 107 1.29 25.66 9.71
C GLU A 107 0.94 26.59 8.55
N LEU A 108 1.06 26.11 7.30
CA LEU A 108 0.75 26.87 6.10
C LEU A 108 -0.60 26.43 5.49
N PRO A 109 -1.47 27.39 5.13
CA PRO A 109 -2.66 27.08 4.34
C PRO A 109 -2.27 26.41 3.01
N LEU A 110 -2.96 25.30 2.70
CA LEU A 110 -2.78 24.60 1.42
C LEU A 110 -3.43 25.38 0.27
N PRO A 111 -2.80 25.43 -0.92
CA PRO A 111 -3.44 25.99 -2.12
C PRO A 111 -4.62 25.13 -2.58
N GLY A 112 -5.44 25.67 -3.48
CA GLY A 112 -6.53 24.93 -4.11
C GLY A 112 -6.00 23.90 -5.12
N HIS A 113 -4.91 24.25 -5.81
CA HIS A 113 -4.26 23.46 -6.84
C HIS A 113 -2.76 23.80 -6.94
N PHE A 114 -1.91 22.87 -7.41
CA PHE A 114 -0.47 23.18 -7.62
C PHE A 114 -0.21 24.28 -8.65
N THR A 115 -1.18 24.60 -9.52
CA THR A 115 -1.08 25.73 -10.46
C THR A 115 -1.06 27.08 -9.76
N ASP A 116 -1.55 27.16 -8.52
CA ASP A 116 -1.53 28.36 -7.69
C ASP A 116 -0.11 28.69 -7.21
N ILE A 117 0.82 27.74 -7.34
CA ILE A 117 2.23 27.91 -7.05
C ILE A 117 2.99 28.16 -8.35
N ALA A 118 3.95 29.10 -8.31
CA ALA A 118 4.84 29.40 -9.43
C ALA A 118 5.48 28.12 -9.99
N ASP A 119 5.46 27.96 -11.31
CA ASP A 119 5.88 26.76 -12.04
C ASP A 119 7.25 26.23 -11.60
N TRP A 120 8.24 27.13 -11.47
CA TRP A 120 9.61 26.81 -11.08
C TRP A 120 9.77 26.41 -9.61
N LEU A 121 8.77 26.64 -8.75
CA LEU A 121 8.81 26.36 -7.32
C LEU A 121 7.94 25.15 -6.90
N ARG A 122 7.04 24.68 -7.77
CA ARG A 122 6.07 23.60 -7.48
C ARG A 122 6.72 22.34 -6.92
N GLN A 123 7.83 21.89 -7.50
CA GLN A 123 8.50 20.67 -7.05
C GLN A 123 9.09 20.83 -5.64
N ALA A 124 9.70 21.98 -5.35
CA ALA A 124 10.24 22.26 -4.01
C ALA A 124 9.11 22.41 -2.98
N TYR A 125 7.98 23.02 -3.35
CA TYR A 125 6.82 23.10 -2.47
C TYR A 125 6.19 21.73 -2.21
N ALA A 126 6.05 20.89 -3.24
CA ALA A 126 5.59 19.52 -3.08
C ALA A 126 6.55 18.71 -2.17
N ASP A 127 7.86 18.86 -2.32
CA ASP A 127 8.87 18.26 -1.45
C ASP A 127 8.70 18.69 0.02
N PHE A 128 8.47 19.98 0.22
CA PHE A 128 8.17 20.54 1.53
C PHE A 128 6.91 19.93 2.15
N LEU A 129 5.80 19.85 1.40
CA LEU A 129 4.55 19.25 1.87
C LEU A 129 4.70 17.78 2.29
N LEU A 130 5.61 17.04 1.65
CA LEU A 130 5.89 15.62 1.94
C LEU A 130 6.82 15.42 3.14
N THR A 131 7.28 16.50 3.79
CA THR A 131 8.08 16.41 5.01
C THR A 131 7.20 16.00 6.19
N ALA A 132 7.32 14.76 6.63
CA ALA A 132 6.63 14.26 7.83
C ALA A 132 7.27 14.85 9.11
N PRO A 133 6.47 15.14 10.15
CA PRO A 133 6.99 15.68 11.41
C PRO A 133 7.87 14.65 12.11
N GLY A 134 9.06 15.05 12.55
CA GLY A 134 9.98 14.20 13.28
C GLY A 134 9.53 13.90 14.71
N VAL A 135 8.69 14.76 15.31
CA VAL A 135 8.15 14.63 16.68
C VAL A 135 6.89 15.46 16.86
N PHE A 136 5.96 15.00 17.71
CA PHE A 136 4.84 15.81 18.20
C PHE A 136 5.15 16.32 19.61
N SER A 137 4.95 17.61 19.83
CA SER A 137 5.31 18.32 21.06
C SER A 137 4.11 18.69 21.91
N ARG A 138 2.93 18.89 21.33
CA ARG A 138 1.73 19.37 22.04
C ARG A 138 0.55 18.40 21.91
N ILE A 139 -0.27 18.35 22.96
CA ILE A 139 -1.50 17.55 23.01
C ILE A 139 -2.38 17.87 21.80
N GLY A 140 -2.90 16.83 21.14
CA GLY A 140 -3.76 16.96 19.96
C GLY A 140 -3.04 17.21 18.62
N GLU A 141 -1.72 17.39 18.58
CA GLU A 141 -1.00 17.63 17.31
C GLU A 141 -1.09 16.46 16.34
N ALA A 142 -1.15 15.21 16.82
CA ALA A 142 -1.27 14.04 15.95
C ALA A 142 -2.62 14.02 15.20
N ASP A 143 -3.71 14.42 15.87
CA ASP A 143 -5.02 14.55 15.25
C ASP A 143 -5.10 15.71 14.27
N GLN A 144 -4.51 16.85 14.62
CA GLN A 144 -4.42 18.01 13.73
C GLN A 144 -3.58 17.68 12.49
N PHE A 145 -2.47 16.97 12.67
CA PHE A 145 -1.64 16.49 11.57
C PHE A 145 -2.41 15.53 10.68
N ALA A 146 -3.21 14.62 11.22
CA ALA A 146 -4.03 13.73 10.40
C ALA A 146 -5.04 14.51 9.53
N VAL A 147 -5.67 15.54 10.07
CA VAL A 147 -6.58 16.41 9.28
C VAL A 147 -5.82 17.14 8.18
N PHE A 148 -4.69 17.77 8.51
CA PHE A 148 -3.84 18.45 7.52
C PHE A 148 -3.33 17.49 6.44
N PHE A 149 -2.82 16.33 6.83
CA PHE A 149 -2.20 15.38 5.92
C PHE A 149 -3.23 14.77 4.96
N ALA A 150 -4.45 14.52 5.42
CA ALA A 150 -5.56 14.13 4.54
C ALA A 150 -5.88 15.22 3.51
N ALA A 151 -5.93 16.49 3.91
CA ALA A 151 -6.13 17.61 2.99
C ALA A 151 -4.95 17.80 2.02
N MET A 152 -3.71 17.55 2.47
CA MET A 152 -2.53 17.58 1.63
C MET A 152 -2.59 16.48 0.56
N VAL A 153 -2.88 15.24 0.94
CA VAL A 153 -3.04 14.14 -0.04
C VAL A 153 -4.20 14.43 -1.01
N ASP A 154 -5.28 15.06 -0.56
CA ASP A 154 -6.36 15.50 -1.44
C ASP A 154 -5.92 16.56 -2.46
N LEU A 155 -5.07 17.53 -2.07
CA LEU A 155 -4.43 18.46 -3.01
C LEU A 155 -3.60 17.71 -4.07
N PHE A 156 -2.75 16.77 -3.66
CA PHE A 156 -1.98 15.94 -4.59
C PHE A 156 -2.90 15.13 -5.52
N HIS A 157 -3.96 14.53 -4.99
CA HIS A 157 -4.89 13.75 -5.79
C HIS A 157 -5.62 14.62 -6.82
N ARG A 158 -6.20 15.76 -6.41
CA ARG A 158 -6.89 16.68 -7.32
C ARG A 158 -5.97 17.16 -8.44
N SER A 159 -4.72 17.52 -8.12
CA SER A 159 -3.78 18.01 -9.12
C SER A 159 -3.14 16.95 -10.00
N LEU A 160 -2.87 15.75 -9.49
CA LEU A 160 -2.07 14.74 -10.21
C LEU A 160 -2.90 13.61 -10.83
N VAL A 161 -4.15 13.46 -10.39
CA VAL A 161 -5.06 12.39 -10.81
C VAL A 161 -6.33 12.99 -11.43
N SER A 162 -6.98 13.94 -10.76
CA SER A 162 -8.25 14.50 -11.25
C SER A 162 -8.06 15.46 -12.44
N ASP A 163 -7.01 16.27 -12.46
CA ASP A 163 -6.65 17.10 -13.63
C ASP A 163 -5.63 16.39 -14.54
N THR A 164 -6.11 15.82 -15.64
CA THR A 164 -5.26 15.10 -16.60
C THR A 164 -4.41 16.02 -17.49
N ARG A 165 -4.61 17.35 -17.43
CA ARG A 165 -3.92 18.34 -18.28
C ARG A 165 -2.85 19.14 -17.54
N PHE A 166 -2.64 18.85 -16.24
CA PHE A 166 -1.68 19.57 -15.42
C PHE A 166 -0.24 19.34 -15.90
N ALA A 167 0.39 20.39 -16.45
CA ALA A 167 1.78 20.37 -16.88
C ALA A 167 2.72 20.28 -15.66
N GLY A 168 3.63 19.29 -15.68
CA GLY A 168 4.55 18.99 -14.57
C GLY A 168 4.00 17.97 -13.55
N ALA A 169 2.88 17.32 -13.85
CA ALA A 169 2.28 16.32 -12.96
C ALA A 169 3.20 15.12 -12.73
N ASP A 170 3.95 14.66 -13.74
CA ASP A 170 4.74 13.43 -13.67
C ASP A 170 5.93 13.55 -12.70
N GLU A 171 6.59 14.71 -12.67
CA GLU A 171 7.69 15.00 -11.74
C GLU A 171 7.20 15.02 -10.30
N ILE A 172 6.06 15.68 -10.04
CA ILE A 172 5.48 15.76 -8.69
C ILE A 172 4.93 14.39 -8.26
N ARG A 173 4.35 13.62 -9.18
CA ARG A 173 3.87 12.27 -8.88
C ARG A 173 5.02 11.33 -8.53
N THR A 174 6.12 11.41 -9.27
CA THR A 174 7.35 10.66 -8.97
C THR A 174 7.91 11.06 -7.61
N LEU A 175 7.90 12.35 -7.29
CA LEU A 175 8.32 12.85 -5.98
C LEU A 175 7.42 12.31 -4.85
N PHE A 176 6.10 12.33 -5.01
CA PHE A 176 5.14 11.76 -4.06
C PHE A 176 5.43 10.27 -3.82
N VAL A 177 5.51 9.47 -4.88
CA VAL A 177 5.80 8.03 -4.76
C VAL A 177 7.11 7.79 -4.02
N ASN A 178 8.16 8.56 -4.30
CA ASN A 178 9.49 8.34 -3.72
C ASN A 178 9.64 8.85 -2.28
N LYS A 179 8.93 9.91 -1.89
CA LYS A 179 9.18 10.62 -0.61
C LYS A 179 8.04 10.59 0.38
N ALA A 180 6.80 10.30 -0.04
CA ALA A 180 5.68 10.34 0.88
C ALA A 180 5.86 9.33 2.02
N ASN A 181 5.75 9.84 3.25
CA ASN A 181 5.87 9.06 4.47
C ASN A 181 4.60 9.21 5.30
N PHE A 182 3.88 8.09 5.46
CA PHE A 182 2.59 8.01 6.14
C PHE A 182 2.72 7.46 7.57
N ILE A 183 3.93 7.23 8.09
CA ILE A 183 4.13 6.66 9.44
C ILE A 183 3.42 7.51 10.50
N GLN A 184 3.60 8.83 10.45
CA GLN A 184 3.02 9.77 11.41
C GLN A 184 1.51 9.89 11.26
N PHE A 185 0.97 9.55 10.09
CA PHE A 185 -0.43 9.74 9.73
C PHE A 185 -1.37 8.76 10.45
N TYR A 186 -0.89 7.59 10.89
CA TYR A 186 -1.74 6.60 11.54
C TYR A 186 -1.68 6.59 13.09
N PHE A 187 -0.95 7.51 13.73
CA PHE A 187 -0.96 7.64 15.21
C PHE A 187 -2.14 8.49 15.72
N ASN A 188 -3.34 8.08 15.35
CA ASN A 188 -4.62 8.63 15.81
C ASN A 188 -5.70 7.55 15.69
N GLU A 189 -6.94 7.84 16.05
CA GLU A 189 -8.07 6.89 15.96
C GLU A 189 -9.03 7.20 14.80
N LYS A 190 -8.70 8.14 13.91
CA LYS A 190 -9.56 8.51 12.78
C LYS A 190 -9.66 7.39 11.75
N ASN A 191 -10.73 7.43 10.96
CA ASN A 191 -10.83 6.63 9.75
C ASN A 191 -9.95 7.23 8.64
N LEU A 192 -8.99 6.46 8.17
CA LEU A 192 -7.97 6.88 7.21
C LEU A 192 -8.21 6.30 5.80
N CYS A 193 -9.28 5.52 5.62
CA CYS A 193 -9.57 4.75 4.40
C CYS A 193 -9.55 5.63 3.14
N ARG A 194 -10.25 6.77 3.17
CA ARG A 194 -10.33 7.70 2.04
C ARG A 194 -8.94 8.20 1.59
N THR A 195 -8.09 8.59 2.55
CA THR A 195 -6.76 9.12 2.24
C THR A 195 -5.84 8.02 1.67
N TYR A 196 -5.96 6.78 2.17
CA TYR A 196 -5.23 5.66 1.61
C TYR A 196 -5.69 5.29 0.20
N ARG A 197 -6.99 5.39 -0.11
CA ARG A 197 -7.50 5.28 -1.48
C ARG A 197 -6.87 6.33 -2.41
N GLN A 198 -6.85 7.59 -1.99
CA GLN A 198 -6.23 8.67 -2.76
C GLN A 198 -4.72 8.45 -2.97
N ARG A 199 -4.02 7.97 -1.93
CA ARG A 199 -2.60 7.58 -2.05
C ARG A 199 -2.41 6.49 -3.11
N ALA A 200 -3.23 5.44 -3.07
CA ALA A 200 -3.20 4.36 -4.05
C ALA A 200 -3.45 4.88 -5.46
N GLU A 201 -4.47 5.70 -5.68
CA GLU A 201 -4.79 6.29 -6.98
C GLU A 201 -3.63 7.14 -7.54
N ILE A 202 -2.93 7.90 -6.69
CA ILE A 202 -1.71 8.63 -7.09
C ILE A 202 -0.58 7.65 -7.50
N MET A 203 -0.34 6.60 -6.72
CA MET A 203 0.69 5.59 -7.01
C MET A 203 0.39 4.78 -8.27
N GLU A 204 -0.87 4.41 -8.47
CA GLU A 204 -1.38 3.71 -9.64
C GLU A 204 -1.28 4.58 -10.89
N SER A 205 -1.66 5.86 -10.77
CA SER A 205 -1.48 6.90 -11.80
C SER A 205 0.01 7.06 -12.19
N TRP A 206 0.92 6.91 -11.23
CA TRP A 206 2.37 6.91 -11.49
C TRP A 206 2.79 5.67 -12.24
N ALA A 207 2.41 4.48 -11.78
CA ALA A 207 2.78 3.24 -12.45
C ALA A 207 2.24 3.19 -13.90
N LEU A 208 1.03 3.67 -14.15
CA LEU A 208 0.46 3.79 -15.50
C LEU A 208 1.25 4.76 -16.39
N SER A 209 1.77 5.87 -15.85
CA SER A 209 2.65 6.77 -16.61
C SER A 209 3.97 6.10 -17.02
N GLN A 210 4.37 5.03 -16.33
CA GLN A 210 5.53 4.19 -16.66
C GLN A 210 5.17 3.00 -17.58
N ASN A 211 3.97 3.01 -18.19
CA ASN A 211 3.43 1.91 -18.98
C ASN A 211 3.36 0.57 -18.22
N ALA A 212 3.15 0.61 -16.90
CA ALA A 212 3.10 -0.58 -16.08
C ALA A 212 1.73 -1.29 -16.17
N PRO A 213 1.71 -2.59 -16.50
CA PRO A 213 0.47 -3.35 -16.62
C PRO A 213 -0.09 -3.84 -15.27
N LEU A 214 -0.72 -2.94 -14.53
CA LEU A 214 -1.20 -3.24 -13.16
C LEU A 214 -2.27 -4.34 -13.13
N ALA A 215 -3.28 -4.24 -14.00
CA ALA A 215 -4.35 -5.22 -14.10
C ALA A 215 -3.86 -6.54 -14.73
N HIS A 216 -4.39 -7.64 -14.20
CA HIS A 216 -4.23 -8.99 -14.74
C HIS A 216 -5.45 -9.83 -14.34
N LEU A 217 -6.02 -10.54 -15.30
CA LEU A 217 -7.12 -11.45 -15.05
C LEU A 217 -6.59 -12.88 -15.16
N PHE A 218 -6.73 -13.64 -14.09
CA PHE A 218 -6.40 -15.06 -14.08
C PHE A 218 -7.51 -15.87 -14.74
N PRO A 219 -7.20 -16.98 -15.43
CA PRO A 219 -8.22 -17.87 -15.94
C PRO A 219 -9.03 -18.48 -14.79
N LEU A 220 -10.25 -18.91 -15.11
CA LEU A 220 -11.13 -19.61 -14.17
C LEU A 220 -10.36 -20.72 -13.48
N ARG A 221 -10.47 -20.76 -12.15
CA ARG A 221 -9.69 -21.68 -11.32
C ARG A 221 -10.07 -23.12 -11.71
N PRO A 222 -9.11 -23.97 -12.11
CA PRO A 222 -9.38 -25.39 -12.32
C PRO A 222 -9.75 -26.05 -10.99
N ARG A 223 -10.53 -27.14 -11.04
CA ARG A 223 -10.94 -27.87 -9.83
C ARG A 223 -9.73 -28.58 -9.21
N ASN A 224 -9.02 -27.90 -8.31
CA ASN A 224 -7.89 -28.42 -7.57
C ASN A 224 -8.21 -28.42 -6.06
N PRO A 225 -8.11 -29.56 -5.36
CA PRO A 225 -8.36 -29.61 -3.92
C PRO A 225 -7.31 -28.84 -3.11
N LYS A 226 -6.08 -28.67 -3.62
CA LYS A 226 -4.99 -27.99 -2.91
C LYS A 226 -4.89 -26.53 -3.36
N ILE A 227 -4.87 -25.61 -2.39
CA ILE A 227 -4.80 -24.16 -2.62
C ILE A 227 -3.34 -23.74 -2.82
N LYS A 228 -3.04 -23.02 -3.91
CA LYS A 228 -1.71 -22.45 -4.13
C LYS A 228 -1.57 -21.10 -3.43
N VAL A 229 -0.72 -21.03 -2.42
CA VAL A 229 -0.49 -19.85 -1.58
C VAL A 229 0.91 -19.30 -1.85
N GLY A 230 0.99 -18.03 -2.22
CA GLY A 230 2.23 -17.27 -2.22
C GLY A 230 2.34 -16.38 -0.97
N ILE A 231 3.56 -16.15 -0.50
CA ILE A 231 3.84 -15.14 0.54
C ILE A 231 4.97 -14.26 0.03
N LEU A 232 4.68 -12.98 -0.19
CA LEU A 232 5.63 -12.01 -0.72
C LEU A 232 6.20 -11.16 0.41
N SER A 233 7.52 -11.17 0.57
CA SER A 233 8.25 -10.35 1.55
C SER A 233 9.53 -9.79 0.94
N ALA A 234 10.03 -8.67 1.46
CA ALA A 234 11.33 -8.12 1.05
C ALA A 234 12.49 -9.06 1.40
N HIS A 235 12.41 -9.77 2.52
CA HIS A 235 13.40 -10.73 3.03
C HIS A 235 12.76 -11.62 4.12
N PHE A 236 13.48 -12.64 4.62
CA PHE A 236 13.01 -13.52 5.70
C PHE A 236 14.01 -13.58 6.87
N THR A 237 14.42 -12.40 7.35
CA THR A 237 15.34 -12.24 8.51
C THR A 237 14.61 -11.73 9.75
N PRO A 238 15.21 -11.80 10.97
CA PRO A 238 14.56 -11.41 12.21
C PRO A 238 14.03 -9.98 12.19
N GLN A 239 12.72 -9.87 12.06
CA GLN A 239 11.94 -8.66 12.23
C GLN A 239 10.54 -9.05 12.70
N THR A 240 9.85 -8.13 13.37
CA THR A 240 8.48 -8.35 13.84
C THR A 240 7.57 -8.90 12.75
N GLU A 241 7.61 -8.30 11.55
CA GLU A 241 6.80 -8.71 10.40
C GLU A 241 7.06 -10.17 10.00
N ILE A 242 8.31 -10.62 10.07
CA ILE A 242 8.70 -11.99 9.71
C ILE A 242 8.29 -12.99 10.78
N TYR A 243 8.36 -12.64 12.07
CA TYR A 243 7.85 -13.52 13.13
C TYR A 243 6.33 -13.67 13.09
N LEU A 244 5.60 -12.62 12.70
CA LEU A 244 4.17 -12.74 12.40
C LEU A 244 3.95 -13.63 11.17
N MET A 245 4.64 -13.36 10.06
CA MET A 245 4.43 -14.13 8.82
C MET A 245 4.77 -15.60 8.99
N LEU A 246 5.86 -15.91 9.68
CA LEU A 246 6.23 -17.28 9.99
C LEU A 246 5.13 -18.01 10.77
N SER A 247 4.42 -17.34 11.69
CA SER A 247 3.32 -17.99 12.41
C SER A 247 2.15 -18.38 11.49
N TYR A 248 1.97 -17.66 10.37
CA TYR A 248 0.89 -17.90 9.41
C TYR A 248 1.18 -19.10 8.51
N PHE A 249 2.46 -19.41 8.23
CA PHE A 249 2.83 -20.48 7.30
C PHE A 249 3.58 -21.66 7.91
N ASP A 250 4.13 -21.54 9.11
CA ASP A 250 4.93 -22.59 9.75
C ASP A 250 4.18 -23.93 9.87
N LYS A 251 2.88 -23.88 10.17
CA LYS A 251 2.01 -25.06 10.38
C LYS A 251 0.78 -25.07 9.48
N LEU A 252 0.87 -24.49 8.28
CA LEU A 252 -0.20 -24.68 7.29
C LEU A 252 -0.33 -26.18 6.94
N PRO A 253 -1.55 -26.74 6.90
CA PRO A 253 -1.75 -28.13 6.53
C PRO A 253 -1.30 -28.38 5.08
N LYS A 254 -0.30 -29.25 4.90
CA LYS A 254 0.33 -29.51 3.58
C LYS A 254 -0.59 -30.22 2.59
N GLU A 255 -1.64 -30.87 3.09
CA GLU A 255 -2.70 -31.49 2.31
C GLU A 255 -3.67 -30.44 1.74
N ALA A 256 -3.83 -29.29 2.41
CA ALA A 256 -4.75 -28.23 2.02
C ALA A 256 -4.07 -27.12 1.21
N CYS A 257 -2.81 -26.77 1.53
CA CYS A 257 -2.11 -25.65 0.94
C CYS A 257 -0.75 -26.07 0.35
N SER A 258 -0.42 -25.55 -0.83
CA SER A 258 0.94 -25.53 -1.35
C SER A 258 1.50 -24.13 -1.19
N VAL A 259 2.67 -23.98 -0.57
CA VAL A 259 3.20 -22.68 -0.16
C VAL A 259 4.49 -22.35 -0.90
N THR A 260 4.52 -21.17 -1.51
CA THR A 260 5.73 -20.58 -2.10
C THR A 260 6.07 -19.27 -1.40
N LEU A 261 7.29 -19.14 -0.90
CA LEU A 261 7.83 -17.86 -0.42
C LEU A 261 8.48 -17.11 -1.58
N TYR A 262 8.13 -15.84 -1.76
CA TYR A 262 8.78 -14.93 -2.70
C TYR A 262 9.57 -13.89 -1.91
N SER A 263 10.87 -13.81 -2.17
CA SER A 263 11.78 -12.87 -1.51
C SER A 263 12.44 -11.94 -2.52
N MET A 264 12.58 -10.66 -2.18
CA MET A 264 13.36 -9.71 -2.98
C MET A 264 14.87 -9.82 -2.73
N ARG A 265 15.25 -10.35 -1.57
CA ARG A 265 16.64 -10.51 -1.16
C ARG A 265 16.81 -11.86 -0.48
N ARG A 266 17.88 -12.56 -0.84
CA ARG A 266 18.30 -13.77 -0.13
C ARG A 266 19.26 -13.39 0.97
N THR A 267 19.15 -14.08 2.10
CA THR A 267 20.05 -13.91 3.23
C THR A 267 20.55 -15.27 3.69
N GLU A 268 21.66 -15.29 4.43
CA GLU A 268 22.22 -16.53 5.02
C GLU A 268 21.79 -16.68 6.48
N HIS A 269 20.73 -15.97 6.89
CA HIS A 269 20.30 -15.97 8.28
C HIS A 269 19.61 -17.30 8.65
N PRO A 270 19.89 -17.89 9.82
CA PRO A 270 19.27 -19.16 10.26
C PRO A 270 17.74 -19.17 10.21
N LEU A 271 17.10 -18.03 10.51
CA LEU A 271 15.64 -17.86 10.40
C LEU A 271 15.13 -18.00 8.96
N GLU A 272 15.85 -17.48 7.95
CA GLU A 272 15.46 -17.64 6.54
C GLU A 272 15.56 -19.10 6.12
N GLU A 273 16.63 -19.79 6.53
CA GLU A 273 16.80 -21.22 6.28
C GLU A 273 15.67 -22.02 6.94
N TYR A 274 15.32 -21.70 8.19
CA TYR A 274 14.16 -22.32 8.83
C TYR A 274 12.88 -22.10 8.02
N CYS A 275 12.58 -20.86 7.60
CA CYS A 275 11.40 -20.56 6.78
C CYS A 275 11.35 -21.41 5.51
N ARG A 276 12.49 -21.60 4.82
CA ARG A 276 12.61 -22.41 3.60
C ARG A 276 12.25 -23.88 3.84
N THR A 277 12.58 -24.45 5.01
CA THR A 277 12.22 -25.84 5.35
C THR A 277 10.72 -26.05 5.59
N ARG A 278 9.94 -24.98 5.78
CA ARG A 278 8.50 -25.05 6.10
C ARG A 278 7.59 -24.98 4.89
N VAL A 279 8.11 -24.61 3.73
CA VAL A 279 7.34 -24.34 2.50
C VAL A 279 7.72 -25.31 1.38
N ASP A 280 6.91 -25.35 0.31
CA ASP A 280 7.21 -26.21 -0.84
C ASP A 280 8.27 -25.59 -1.74
N ASN A 281 8.25 -24.25 -1.88
CA ASN A 281 9.17 -23.53 -2.74
C ASN A 281 9.63 -22.20 -2.11
N PHE A 282 10.85 -21.80 -2.44
CA PHE A 282 11.39 -20.47 -2.15
C PHE A 282 11.92 -19.87 -3.45
N VAL A 283 11.37 -18.73 -3.84
CA VAL A 283 11.70 -18.01 -5.07
C VAL A 283 12.36 -16.69 -4.71
N LEU A 284 13.64 -16.56 -5.04
CA LEU A 284 14.31 -15.27 -5.08
C LEU A 284 13.86 -14.56 -6.36
N LEU A 285 13.22 -13.41 -6.21
CA LEU A 285 12.80 -12.58 -7.34
C LEU A 285 14.03 -11.98 -8.03
N PRO A 286 14.03 -11.92 -9.37
CA PRO A 286 15.16 -11.37 -10.10
C PRO A 286 15.33 -9.88 -9.79
N GLU A 287 16.57 -9.40 -9.77
CA GLU A 287 16.82 -7.96 -9.80
C GLU A 287 16.32 -7.38 -11.12
N GLY A 288 15.75 -6.17 -11.09
CA GLY A 288 15.27 -5.50 -12.28
C GLY A 288 13.95 -4.78 -12.08
N ALA A 289 13.21 -4.61 -13.18
CA ALA A 289 11.96 -3.87 -13.20
C ALA A 289 10.81 -4.68 -12.58
N TYR A 290 9.96 -4.01 -11.81
CA TYR A 290 8.81 -4.62 -11.14
C TYR A 290 7.89 -5.46 -12.05
N PRO A 291 7.57 -5.06 -13.29
CA PRO A 291 6.76 -5.88 -14.18
C PRO A 291 7.32 -7.29 -14.41
N GLN A 292 8.64 -7.45 -14.51
CA GLN A 292 9.27 -8.77 -14.71
C GLN A 292 9.15 -9.66 -13.46
N GLN A 293 9.33 -9.06 -12.27
CA GLN A 293 9.15 -9.75 -10.99
C GLN A 293 7.69 -10.17 -10.79
N VAL A 294 6.76 -9.28 -11.14
CA VAL A 294 5.31 -9.51 -11.12
C VAL A 294 4.93 -10.65 -12.07
N ASP A 295 5.44 -10.66 -13.30
CA ASP A 295 5.14 -11.70 -14.28
C ASP A 295 5.68 -13.08 -13.85
N ARG A 296 6.82 -13.11 -13.15
CA ARG A 296 7.31 -14.35 -12.52
C ARG A 296 6.33 -14.90 -11.50
N ILE A 297 5.69 -14.06 -10.67
CA ILE A 297 4.69 -14.50 -9.70
C ILE A 297 3.39 -14.92 -10.40
N ARG A 298 2.92 -14.15 -11.39
CA ARG A 298 1.72 -14.48 -12.18
C ARG A 298 1.83 -15.86 -12.84
N ALA A 299 3.03 -16.23 -13.29
CA ALA A 299 3.29 -17.53 -13.92
C ALA A 299 3.05 -18.74 -12.98
N ASP A 300 3.10 -18.56 -11.66
CA ASP A 300 2.83 -19.65 -10.71
C ASP A 300 1.33 -19.90 -10.51
N ASP A 301 0.47 -19.02 -11.05
CA ASP A 301 -0.98 -19.13 -11.08
C ASP A 301 -1.58 -19.35 -9.68
N LEU A 302 -1.18 -18.49 -8.74
CA LEU A 302 -1.55 -18.59 -7.32
C LEU A 302 -3.04 -18.34 -7.08
N ASP A 303 -3.60 -19.10 -6.14
CA ASP A 303 -4.95 -18.87 -5.63
C ASP A 303 -4.96 -17.69 -4.67
N VAL A 304 -4.01 -17.66 -3.73
CA VAL A 304 -3.87 -16.62 -2.71
C VAL A 304 -2.44 -16.10 -2.71
N LEU A 305 -2.27 -14.78 -2.62
CA LEU A 305 -1.00 -14.13 -2.32
C LEU A 305 -1.15 -13.27 -1.07
N LEU A 306 -0.43 -13.65 -0.03
CA LEU A 306 -0.29 -12.88 1.21
C LEU A 306 0.88 -11.90 1.08
N ILE A 307 0.62 -10.63 1.33
CA ILE A 307 1.65 -9.58 1.34
C ILE A 307 2.19 -9.43 2.76
N GLY A 308 3.43 -9.88 2.96
CA GLY A 308 4.07 -10.00 4.27
C GLY A 308 4.91 -8.79 4.71
N THR A 309 4.91 -7.71 3.94
CA THR A 309 5.64 -6.46 4.27
C THR A 309 4.66 -5.30 4.41
N ASN A 310 4.90 -4.37 5.33
CA ASN A 310 4.09 -3.16 5.44
C ASN A 310 4.07 -2.36 4.13
N THR A 311 2.88 -2.06 3.61
CA THR A 311 2.66 -1.30 2.37
C THR A 311 1.99 0.06 2.57
N SER A 312 1.60 0.38 3.81
CA SER A 312 0.85 1.60 4.17
C SER A 312 1.72 2.69 4.83
N ALA A 313 2.95 2.38 5.25
CA ALA A 313 3.87 3.33 5.87
C ALA A 313 4.63 4.20 4.86
N VAL A 314 5.32 3.57 3.91
CA VAL A 314 6.12 4.22 2.86
C VAL A 314 6.00 3.43 1.57
N THR A 315 6.41 4.03 0.45
CA THR A 315 6.51 3.31 -0.83
C THR A 315 7.82 2.53 -0.86
N ASN A 316 7.76 1.25 -0.45
CA ASN A 316 8.86 0.31 -0.63
C ASN A 316 8.64 -0.58 -1.88
N PRO A 317 9.63 -1.39 -2.28
CA PRO A 317 9.49 -2.28 -3.45
C PRO A 317 8.26 -3.21 -3.40
N ILE A 318 7.92 -3.76 -2.23
CA ILE A 318 6.74 -4.61 -2.06
C ILE A 318 5.45 -3.80 -2.23
N ALA A 319 5.40 -2.57 -1.72
CA ALA A 319 4.26 -1.67 -1.93
C ALA A 319 4.04 -1.32 -3.41
N ILE A 320 5.12 -1.18 -4.20
CA ILE A 320 5.01 -0.99 -5.66
C ILE A 320 4.50 -2.27 -6.33
N MET A 321 5.01 -3.44 -5.96
CA MET A 321 4.53 -4.72 -6.50
C MET A 321 3.06 -4.98 -6.14
N ALA A 322 2.61 -4.60 -4.95
CA ALA A 322 1.22 -4.72 -4.51
C ALA A 322 0.23 -3.86 -5.33
N LEU A 323 0.71 -2.90 -6.12
CA LEU A 323 -0.11 -2.21 -7.12
C LEU A 323 -0.51 -3.11 -8.30
N PHE A 324 0.14 -4.26 -8.49
CA PHE A 324 -0.14 -5.18 -9.59
C PHE A 324 -1.00 -6.34 -9.11
N ARG A 325 -1.96 -6.76 -9.93
CA ARG A 325 -2.65 -8.03 -9.71
C ARG A 325 -1.71 -9.20 -9.99
N MET A 326 -1.31 -9.92 -8.93
CA MET A 326 -0.32 -11.02 -8.98
C MET A 326 -0.89 -12.42 -8.66
N ALA A 327 -2.11 -12.51 -8.11
CA ALA A 327 -2.80 -13.77 -7.82
C ALA A 327 -4.32 -13.62 -7.93
N ARG A 328 -5.07 -14.73 -7.91
CA ARG A 328 -6.55 -14.70 -7.90
C ARG A 328 -7.13 -14.00 -6.68
N THR A 329 -6.45 -14.07 -5.54
CA THR A 329 -6.81 -13.37 -4.31
C THR A 329 -5.58 -12.75 -3.66
N HIS A 330 -5.62 -11.46 -3.35
CA HIS A 330 -4.60 -10.72 -2.60
C HIS A 330 -5.07 -10.47 -1.17
N VAL A 331 -4.20 -10.77 -0.21
CA VAL A 331 -4.48 -10.63 1.23
C VAL A 331 -3.42 -9.74 1.87
N ILE A 332 -3.88 -8.74 2.61
CA ILE A 332 -3.10 -7.90 3.51
C ILE A 332 -3.46 -8.26 4.94
N VAL A 333 -2.51 -8.05 5.85
CA VAL A 333 -2.61 -8.37 7.29
C VAL A 333 -2.04 -7.23 8.12
N GLU A 334 -2.05 -7.39 9.45
CA GLU A 334 -1.65 -6.37 10.45
C GLU A 334 -0.23 -5.79 10.30
N ASN A 335 0.66 -6.40 9.49
CA ASN A 335 1.92 -5.75 9.08
C ASN A 335 1.67 -4.37 8.46
N SER A 336 0.58 -4.19 7.73
CA SER A 336 0.05 -2.88 7.33
C SER A 336 -1.04 -2.47 8.32
N PRO A 337 -0.82 -1.51 9.25
CA PRO A 337 -1.73 -1.26 10.38
C PRO A 337 -3.05 -0.55 10.02
N VAL A 338 -3.27 -0.30 8.73
CA VAL A 338 -4.38 0.44 8.14
C VAL A 338 -4.56 -0.05 6.70
N SER A 339 -5.67 0.32 6.07
CA SER A 339 -5.92 0.01 4.65
C SER A 339 -4.75 0.38 3.74
N THR A 340 -4.54 -0.41 2.69
CA THR A 340 -3.56 -0.08 1.63
C THR A 340 -4.11 0.94 0.65
N GLY A 341 -5.42 0.94 0.43
CA GLY A 341 -6.09 1.69 -0.63
C GLY A 341 -5.99 1.04 -2.02
N PHE A 342 -5.18 0.00 -2.20
CA PHE A 342 -4.85 -0.53 -3.53
C PHE A 342 -6.03 -1.24 -4.18
N THR A 343 -6.28 -0.92 -5.45
CA THR A 343 -7.41 -1.46 -6.23
C THR A 343 -7.38 -2.99 -6.33
N HIS A 344 -6.17 -3.57 -6.39
CA HIS A 344 -5.97 -4.99 -6.62
C HIS A 344 -5.81 -5.84 -5.35
N THR A 345 -5.93 -5.24 -4.15
CA THR A 345 -5.99 -5.98 -2.88
C THR A 345 -7.43 -6.38 -2.57
N ASP A 346 -7.67 -7.66 -2.26
CA ASP A 346 -9.04 -8.17 -2.07
C ASP A 346 -9.45 -8.15 -0.60
N TYR A 347 -8.62 -8.71 0.28
CA TYR A 347 -8.95 -8.89 1.68
C TYR A 347 -7.96 -8.20 2.61
N TYR A 348 -8.49 -7.59 3.66
CA TYR A 348 -7.75 -7.33 4.88
C TYR A 348 -8.09 -8.44 5.87
N LEU A 349 -7.14 -9.33 6.12
CA LEU A 349 -7.30 -10.46 7.04
C LEU A 349 -6.94 -10.00 8.46
N SER A 350 -7.95 -9.99 9.32
CA SER A 350 -7.87 -9.61 10.72
C SER A 350 -8.65 -10.62 11.58
N SER A 351 -8.98 -10.26 12.81
CA SER A 351 -9.68 -11.14 13.74
C SER A 351 -10.81 -10.43 14.49
N THR A 352 -11.77 -11.19 15.02
CA THR A 352 -12.88 -10.61 15.80
C THR A 352 -12.41 -9.91 17.07
N PHE A 353 -11.24 -10.27 17.61
CA PHE A 353 -10.67 -9.59 18.78
C PHE A 353 -9.91 -8.31 18.42
N ASN A 354 -9.28 -8.26 17.24
CA ASN A 354 -8.62 -7.05 16.73
C ASN A 354 -9.64 -6.00 16.25
N GLU A 355 -10.76 -6.47 15.70
CA GLU A 355 -11.84 -5.66 15.14
C GLU A 355 -13.15 -5.93 15.90
N PRO A 356 -13.25 -5.51 17.18
CA PRO A 356 -14.44 -5.78 18.00
C PRO A 356 -15.68 -5.05 17.49
N ASP A 357 -15.50 -3.90 16.82
CA ASP A 357 -16.60 -3.05 16.34
C ASP A 357 -17.23 -3.61 15.05
N GLU A 358 -18.56 -3.60 14.96
CA GLU A 358 -19.29 -4.06 13.76
C GLU A 358 -18.93 -3.21 12.52
N ASP A 359 -18.77 -1.91 12.72
CA ASP A 359 -18.46 -0.94 11.66
C ASP A 359 -16.97 -0.89 11.26
N ALA A 360 -16.11 -1.76 11.82
CA ALA A 360 -14.67 -1.70 11.51
C ALA A 360 -14.35 -1.88 10.01
N HIS A 361 -15.27 -2.46 9.24
CA HIS A 361 -15.14 -2.58 7.78
C HIS A 361 -15.04 -1.21 7.07
N GLU A 362 -15.58 -0.13 7.64
CA GLU A 362 -15.49 1.23 7.10
C GLU A 362 -14.05 1.77 7.05
N HIS A 363 -13.13 1.18 7.84
CA HIS A 363 -11.72 1.58 7.88
C HIS A 363 -10.88 1.02 6.72
N TYR A 364 -11.47 0.21 5.85
CA TYR A 364 -10.78 -0.53 4.80
C TYR A 364 -11.36 -0.26 3.42
N THR A 365 -10.51 -0.32 2.39
CA THR A 365 -10.95 -0.40 0.98
C THR A 365 -11.06 -1.85 0.52
N GLU A 366 -10.30 -2.72 1.17
CA GLU A 366 -10.37 -4.16 1.11
C GLU A 366 -11.63 -4.70 1.80
N GLU A 367 -12.05 -5.91 1.47
CA GLU A 367 -13.06 -6.62 2.27
C GLU A 367 -12.41 -7.10 3.58
N LEU A 368 -12.97 -6.68 4.71
CA LEU A 368 -12.47 -7.09 6.02
C LEU A 368 -12.89 -8.53 6.33
N TYR A 369 -11.94 -9.46 6.29
CA TYR A 369 -12.15 -10.85 6.69
C TYR A 369 -11.72 -11.06 8.14
N ARG A 370 -12.67 -11.38 9.03
CA ARG A 370 -12.40 -11.60 10.45
C ARG A 370 -12.39 -13.09 10.78
N VAL A 371 -11.24 -13.62 11.19
CA VAL A 371 -11.22 -14.95 11.81
C VAL A 371 -11.76 -14.90 13.24
N PRO A 372 -12.46 -15.93 13.73
CA PRO A 372 -12.89 -15.99 15.12
C PRO A 372 -11.73 -15.97 16.14
N GLY A 373 -11.89 -15.16 17.19
CA GLY A 373 -10.94 -15.01 18.28
C GLY A 373 -9.75 -14.12 17.93
N MET A 374 -8.55 -14.51 18.36
CA MET A 374 -7.28 -13.81 18.13
C MET A 374 -6.58 -14.30 16.84
N LEU A 375 -5.83 -13.41 16.17
CA LEU A 375 -4.89 -13.73 15.07
C LEU A 375 -3.45 -13.18 15.28
N ASN A 376 -3.17 -12.66 16.48
CA ASN A 376 -1.90 -12.03 16.87
C ASN A 376 -0.88 -13.09 17.34
N TYR A 377 -0.52 -14.02 16.46
CA TYR A 377 0.45 -15.09 16.72
C TYR A 377 1.83 -14.69 16.20
N TYR A 378 2.88 -14.88 16.99
CA TYR A 378 4.24 -14.51 16.61
C TYR A 378 5.22 -15.63 16.93
N ALA A 379 6.03 -16.00 15.95
CA ALA A 379 6.98 -17.09 16.06
C ALA A 379 8.27 -16.71 16.84
N TYR A 380 8.17 -15.89 17.89
CA TYR A 380 9.33 -15.42 18.68
C TYR A 380 10.05 -16.51 19.46
N HIS A 381 9.48 -17.72 19.59
CA HIS A 381 10.20 -18.88 20.13
C HIS A 381 11.35 -19.35 19.24
N PHE A 382 11.47 -18.85 18.00
CA PHE A 382 12.66 -19.01 17.15
C PHE A 382 13.74 -17.96 17.38
N ASP A 383 13.45 -16.89 18.13
CA ASP A 383 14.46 -15.96 18.61
C ASP A 383 15.16 -16.59 19.82
N LYS A 384 16.40 -17.04 19.60
CA LYS A 384 17.20 -17.81 20.57
C LYS A 384 18.45 -17.07 21.04
N ASP A 385 18.55 -15.78 20.73
CA ASP A 385 19.72 -15.00 21.14
C ASP A 385 19.79 -14.94 22.67
N PRO A 386 20.94 -15.30 23.27
CA PRO A 386 21.05 -15.39 24.72
C PRO A 386 21.06 -14.01 25.36
N ARG A 387 20.83 -13.98 26.67
CA ARG A 387 21.11 -12.79 27.49
C ARG A 387 22.61 -12.49 27.43
N THR A 388 22.96 -11.25 27.17
CA THR A 388 24.33 -10.73 27.09
C THR A 388 24.65 -9.68 28.16
N ILE A 389 23.63 -9.13 28.82
CA ILE A 389 23.80 -8.12 29.88
C ILE A 389 23.46 -8.66 31.27
N SER A 390 24.05 -8.06 32.30
CA SER A 390 23.64 -8.20 33.70
C SER A 390 23.31 -6.81 34.23
N ILE A 391 22.07 -6.60 34.65
CA ILE A 391 21.53 -5.30 35.06
C ILE A 391 20.76 -5.42 36.37
N THR A 392 20.85 -4.39 37.22
CA THR A 392 20.20 -4.30 38.53
C THR A 392 19.51 -2.94 38.71
N ARG A 393 18.55 -2.85 39.64
CA ARG A 393 17.90 -1.56 39.99
C ARG A 393 18.93 -0.54 40.50
N ALA A 394 19.90 -0.98 41.31
CA ALA A 394 20.99 -0.13 41.79
C ALA A 394 21.80 0.52 40.66
N GLN A 395 22.13 -0.23 39.60
CA GLN A 395 22.83 0.33 38.42
C GLN A 395 21.97 1.32 37.64
N LEU A 396 20.65 1.21 37.73
CA LEU A 396 19.71 2.20 37.18
C LEU A 396 19.44 3.37 38.14
N GLY A 397 20.05 3.38 39.34
CA GLY A 397 19.78 4.38 40.36
C GLY A 397 18.32 4.37 40.82
N ILE A 398 17.75 3.17 40.95
CA ILE A 398 16.38 2.92 41.40
C ILE A 398 16.44 2.17 42.75
N PRO A 399 15.78 2.67 43.81
CA PRO A 399 15.66 1.96 45.09
C PRO A 399 14.87 0.64 44.95
N GLU A 400 15.22 -0.35 45.76
CA GLU A 400 14.56 -1.68 45.73
C GLU A 400 13.09 -1.62 46.17
N ASP A 401 12.71 -0.70 47.06
CA ASP A 401 11.36 -0.52 47.57
C ASP A 401 10.45 0.31 46.65
N ALA A 402 10.99 0.87 45.56
CA ALA A 402 10.25 1.66 44.61
C ALA A 402 9.47 0.80 43.60
N VAL A 403 8.35 1.33 43.10
CA VAL A 403 7.56 0.68 42.05
C VAL A 403 8.06 1.13 40.67
N VAL A 404 8.44 0.19 39.82
CA VAL A 404 9.04 0.50 38.53
C VAL A 404 8.04 0.23 37.40
N TYR A 405 7.59 1.28 36.73
CA TYR A 405 6.81 1.19 35.51
C TYR A 405 7.75 1.12 34.31
N PHE A 406 7.40 0.32 33.32
CA PHE A 406 8.17 0.16 32.09
C PHE A 406 7.30 0.42 30.85
N SER A 407 7.87 1.06 29.83
CA SER A 407 7.30 1.03 28.48
C SER A 407 8.38 0.85 27.42
N GLY A 408 8.17 -0.15 26.57
CA GLY A 408 8.97 -0.40 25.36
C GLY A 408 8.33 0.20 24.10
N ALA A 409 7.31 1.05 24.25
CA ALA A 409 6.65 1.68 23.12
C ALA A 409 7.65 2.51 22.30
N ASN A 410 7.59 2.38 20.98
CA ASN A 410 8.44 3.18 20.09
C ASN A 410 8.17 4.67 20.32
N PHE A 411 9.22 5.49 20.18
CA PHE A 411 9.19 6.95 20.20
C PHE A 411 7.96 7.56 19.50
N PHE A 412 7.59 7.08 18.32
CA PHE A 412 6.46 7.63 17.56
C PHE A 412 5.09 7.33 18.19
N LYS A 413 4.98 6.26 18.98
CA LYS A 413 3.75 5.88 19.71
C LYS A 413 3.56 6.67 21.00
N ILE A 414 4.65 7.23 21.55
CA ILE A 414 4.60 8.04 22.78
C ILE A 414 4.23 9.47 22.40
N LEU A 415 2.95 9.68 22.13
CA LEU A 415 2.38 10.99 21.81
C LEU A 415 2.33 11.92 23.05
N PRO A 416 2.20 13.25 22.86
CA PRO A 416 2.06 14.19 23.97
C PRO A 416 0.90 13.84 24.90
N ASP A 417 -0.22 13.38 24.34
CA ASP A 417 -1.40 12.91 25.07
C ASP A 417 -1.08 11.74 26.01
N LEU A 418 -0.31 10.76 25.53
CA LEU A 418 0.07 9.58 26.31
C LEU A 418 1.07 9.93 27.42
N SER A 419 2.11 10.69 27.11
CA SER A 419 3.10 11.07 28.13
C SER A 419 2.51 12.00 29.19
N ASN A 420 1.49 12.78 28.84
CA ASN A 420 0.68 13.52 29.81
C ASN A 420 -0.10 12.56 30.73
N VAL A 421 -0.78 11.55 30.18
CA VAL A 421 -1.45 10.52 30.99
C VAL A 421 -0.47 9.83 31.94
N TRP A 422 0.74 9.54 31.49
CA TRP A 422 1.78 8.98 32.35
C TRP A 422 2.14 9.94 33.49
N SER A 423 2.32 11.24 33.25
CA SER A 423 2.65 12.19 34.34
C SER A 423 1.57 12.21 35.44
N TRP A 424 0.29 12.04 35.10
CA TRP A 424 -0.80 11.89 36.07
C TRP A 424 -0.73 10.60 36.91
N ILE A 425 -0.16 9.52 36.38
CA ILE A 425 0.08 8.29 37.14
C ILE A 425 1.19 8.53 38.17
N PHE A 426 2.31 9.14 37.74
CA PHE A 426 3.47 9.35 38.60
C PHE A 426 3.24 10.39 39.69
N SER A 427 2.37 11.39 39.46
CA SER A 427 1.96 12.35 40.50
C SER A 427 1.14 11.71 41.63
N GLN A 428 0.53 10.55 41.37
CA GLN A 428 -0.27 9.81 42.34
C GLN A 428 0.50 8.69 43.04
N VAL A 429 1.65 8.27 42.51
CA VAL A 429 2.45 7.17 43.07
C VAL A 429 3.84 7.68 43.43
N GLN A 430 3.99 8.19 44.66
CA GLN A 430 5.16 8.98 45.06
C GLN A 430 6.49 8.23 45.05
N ASN A 431 6.54 6.91 45.31
CA ASN A 431 7.77 6.11 45.24
C ASN A 431 7.78 5.22 44.00
N SER A 432 7.84 5.82 42.80
CA SER A 432 7.77 5.07 41.54
C SER A 432 8.65 5.59 40.40
N TYR A 433 9.19 4.73 39.55
CA TYR A 433 10.10 5.11 38.48
C TYR A 433 9.51 4.76 37.12
N LEU A 434 9.76 5.58 36.11
CA LEU A 434 9.44 5.26 34.71
C LEU A 434 10.70 4.86 33.97
N VAL A 435 10.76 3.63 33.47
CA VAL A 435 11.81 3.15 32.56
C VAL A 435 11.27 3.12 31.13
N LEU A 436 11.91 3.84 30.22
CA LEU A 436 11.55 3.91 28.80
C LEU A 436 12.65 3.33 27.91
N MET A 437 12.25 2.58 26.89
CA MET A 437 13.13 2.11 25.80
C MET A 437 12.58 2.50 24.42
N PRO A 438 12.49 3.81 24.09
CA PRO A 438 11.70 4.26 22.93
C PRO A 438 12.45 4.21 21.59
N PHE A 439 13.78 4.04 21.60
CA PHE A 439 14.64 4.26 20.44
C PHE A 439 15.00 2.98 19.69
N ASN A 440 13.98 2.21 19.27
CA ASN A 440 14.20 1.00 18.46
C ASN A 440 14.65 1.37 17.02
N PRO A 441 15.79 0.86 16.51
CA PRO A 441 16.32 1.26 15.20
C PRO A 441 15.49 0.79 13.98
N ASN A 442 14.49 -0.08 14.17
CA ASN A 442 13.72 -0.66 13.07
C ASN A 442 12.82 0.35 12.32
N TRP A 443 12.46 1.47 12.96
CA TRP A 443 11.50 2.45 12.41
C TRP A 443 12.19 3.67 11.80
N THR A 444 13.26 4.14 12.45
CA THR A 444 14.08 5.24 11.94
C THR A 444 15.51 5.08 12.44
N LYS A 445 16.45 5.57 11.62
CA LYS A 445 17.87 5.65 11.97
C LYS A 445 18.19 6.87 12.83
N ARG A 446 17.29 7.86 12.88
CA ARG A 446 17.49 9.13 13.60
C ARG A 446 16.22 9.48 14.37
N TYR A 447 16.39 9.71 15.66
CA TYR A 447 15.33 10.16 16.57
C TYR A 447 15.61 11.58 17.02
N LEU A 448 14.57 12.44 17.02
CA LEU A 448 14.63 13.75 17.67
C LEU A 448 14.45 13.58 19.18
N SER A 449 15.46 13.01 19.83
CA SER A 449 15.42 12.65 21.26
C SER A 449 15.34 13.87 22.18
N ILE A 450 16.00 14.99 21.85
CA ILE A 450 15.99 16.20 22.70
C ILE A 450 14.57 16.80 22.83
N PRO A 451 13.85 17.12 21.73
CA PRO A 451 12.47 17.61 21.85
C PRO A 451 11.55 16.65 22.62
N PHE A 452 11.68 15.35 22.39
CA PHE A 452 10.90 14.33 23.10
C PHE A 452 11.19 14.34 24.61
N ILE A 453 12.47 14.31 25.00
CA ILE A 453 12.90 14.34 26.40
C ILE A 453 12.42 15.63 27.06
N ASN A 454 12.59 16.78 26.40
CA ASN A 454 12.16 18.07 26.92
C ASN A 454 10.64 18.10 27.14
N ARG A 455 9.85 17.61 26.19
CA ARG A 455 8.39 17.50 26.32
C ARG A 455 8.00 16.65 27.54
N VAL A 456 8.57 15.44 27.66
CA VAL A 456 8.27 14.54 28.80
C VAL A 456 8.70 15.19 30.11
N ARG A 457 9.89 15.82 30.16
CA ARG A 457 10.36 16.57 31.34
C ARG A 457 9.39 17.67 31.74
N THR A 458 8.92 18.47 30.78
CA THR A 458 7.95 19.55 31.04
C THR A 458 6.64 19.01 31.60
N GLN A 459 6.08 17.95 31.00
CA GLN A 459 4.82 17.35 31.47
C GLN A 459 4.96 16.71 32.86
N MET A 460 6.09 16.07 33.15
CA MET A 460 6.39 15.54 34.49
C MET A 460 6.49 16.67 35.51
N ALA A 461 7.25 17.73 35.20
CA ALA A 461 7.41 18.88 36.10
C ALA A 461 6.07 19.58 36.39
N GLN A 462 5.21 19.73 35.38
CA GLN A 462 3.85 20.28 35.53
C GLN A 462 2.97 19.43 36.46
N ALA A 463 3.22 18.12 36.51
CA ALA A 463 2.55 17.20 37.43
C ALA A 463 3.24 17.09 38.80
N GLY A 464 4.27 17.90 39.08
CA GLY A 464 5.03 17.83 40.33
C GLY A 464 6.00 16.65 40.43
N VAL A 465 6.33 16.02 39.30
CA VAL A 465 7.23 14.85 39.22
C VAL A 465 8.60 15.30 38.72
N ASP A 466 9.65 15.05 39.51
CA ASP A 466 11.02 15.33 39.08
C ASP A 466 11.51 14.30 38.05
N PHE A 467 11.59 14.73 36.81
CA PHE A 467 12.05 13.92 35.68
C PHE A 467 13.45 13.32 35.90
N ASN A 468 14.40 14.10 36.42
CA ASN A 468 15.80 13.66 36.51
C ASN A 468 15.97 12.54 37.53
N THR A 469 15.18 12.55 38.61
CA THR A 469 15.24 11.52 39.64
C THR A 469 14.31 10.34 39.34
N ARG A 470 13.17 10.55 38.66
CA ARG A 470 12.10 9.55 38.52
C ARG A 470 11.99 8.87 37.14
N VAL A 471 12.66 9.39 36.11
CA VAL A 471 12.62 8.81 34.75
C VAL A 471 13.99 8.29 34.33
N ARG A 472 14.02 7.10 33.72
CA ARG A 472 15.20 6.48 33.11
C ARG A 472 14.89 6.17 31.66
N ILE A 473 15.65 6.76 30.74
CA ILE A 473 15.53 6.49 29.31
C ILE A 473 16.76 5.67 28.93
N LEU A 474 16.53 4.42 28.58
CA LEU A 474 17.59 3.48 28.21
C LEU A 474 17.75 3.45 26.69
N ASN A 475 18.99 3.26 26.25
CA ASN A 475 19.30 2.95 24.86
C ASN A 475 18.88 1.51 24.52
N ARG A 476 18.94 1.16 23.23
CA ARG A 476 18.71 -0.23 22.80
C ARG A 476 19.69 -1.18 23.51
N VAL A 477 19.20 -2.38 23.82
CA VAL A 477 20.01 -3.50 24.28
C VAL A 477 20.28 -4.49 23.13
N PRO A 478 21.34 -5.32 23.19
CA PRO A 478 21.74 -6.16 22.06
C PRO A 478 20.72 -7.22 21.64
N THR A 479 20.11 -7.93 22.60
CA THR A 479 19.21 -9.06 22.31
C THR A 479 17.83 -8.89 22.92
N ARG A 480 16.86 -9.68 22.46
CA ARG A 480 15.52 -9.75 23.07
C ARG A 480 15.59 -10.25 24.52
N ALA A 481 16.46 -11.21 24.82
CA ALA A 481 16.67 -11.70 26.18
C ALA A 481 17.24 -10.63 27.13
N ASP A 482 17.97 -9.64 26.59
CA ASP A 482 18.40 -8.46 27.34
C ASP A 482 17.24 -7.50 27.65
N VAL A 483 16.25 -7.39 26.76
CA VAL A 483 15.01 -6.64 27.05
C VAL A 483 14.26 -7.30 28.21
N HIS A 484 14.19 -8.63 28.24
CA HIS A 484 13.62 -9.37 29.38
C HIS A 484 14.38 -9.07 30.68
N ALA A 485 15.72 -8.96 30.63
CA ALA A 485 16.53 -8.59 31.79
C ALA A 485 16.13 -7.24 32.39
N VAL A 486 15.81 -6.27 31.54
CA VAL A 486 15.32 -4.95 31.99
C VAL A 486 13.90 -5.07 32.56
N MET A 487 13.01 -5.78 31.87
CA MET A 487 11.60 -5.94 32.30
C MET A 487 11.47 -6.71 33.62
N GLU A 488 12.35 -7.66 33.90
CA GLU A 488 12.42 -8.41 35.17
C GLU A 488 12.70 -7.50 36.38
N LEU A 489 13.33 -6.33 36.16
CA LEU A 489 13.52 -5.32 37.20
C LEU A 489 12.26 -4.48 37.45
N CYS A 490 11.22 -4.64 36.63
CA CYS A 490 10.04 -3.78 36.59
C CYS A 490 8.81 -4.43 37.25
N ASP A 491 7.84 -3.59 37.61
CA ASP A 491 6.62 -3.97 38.34
C ASP A 491 5.33 -3.86 37.52
N VAL A 492 5.26 -2.93 36.56
CA VAL A 492 4.07 -2.69 35.72
C VAL A 492 4.50 -2.28 34.31
N TYR A 493 3.89 -2.87 33.28
CA TYR A 493 4.04 -2.46 31.88
C TYR A 493 2.95 -1.46 31.50
N LEU A 494 3.35 -0.33 30.94
CA LEU A 494 2.48 0.69 30.37
C LEU A 494 2.49 0.60 28.85
N ASP A 495 1.39 0.11 28.27
CA ASP A 495 1.22 0.06 26.82
C ASP A 495 0.90 1.45 26.24
N SER A 496 1.15 1.63 24.95
CA SER A 496 0.86 2.89 24.26
C SER A 496 -0.55 2.95 23.68
N PHE A 497 -1.11 4.16 23.57
CA PHE A 497 -2.30 4.46 22.79
C PHE A 497 -2.14 5.85 22.16
N PRO A 498 -2.82 6.18 21.04
CA PRO A 498 -3.88 5.44 20.35
C PRO A 498 -3.40 4.27 19.48
N TYR A 499 -2.09 4.08 19.33
CA TYR A 499 -1.53 2.90 18.68
C TYR A 499 -1.00 1.95 19.76
N ALA A 500 -1.65 0.80 19.90
CA ALA A 500 -1.34 -0.26 20.85
C ALA A 500 -0.01 -0.97 20.59
N GLY A 501 0.51 -1.60 21.62
CA GLY A 501 1.50 -2.66 21.47
C GLY A 501 0.88 -3.87 20.75
N ALA A 502 1.74 -4.62 20.08
CA ALA A 502 1.37 -5.91 19.49
C ALA A 502 2.48 -6.90 19.82
N CYS A 503 3.49 -7.02 18.96
CA CYS A 503 4.69 -7.78 19.28
C CYS A 503 5.36 -7.36 20.61
N SER A 504 5.29 -6.06 20.97
CA SER A 504 5.84 -5.52 22.20
C SER A 504 5.12 -5.97 23.47
N LEU A 505 3.92 -6.56 23.37
CA LEU A 505 3.21 -7.16 24.49
C LEU A 505 3.69 -8.57 24.84
N ILE A 506 4.35 -9.26 23.91
CA ILE A 506 4.77 -10.65 24.11
C ILE A 506 5.81 -10.74 25.21
N ASP A 507 6.75 -9.81 25.23
CA ASP A 507 7.83 -9.77 26.22
C ASP A 507 7.32 -9.56 27.66
N PRO A 508 6.50 -8.53 27.97
CA PRO A 508 5.96 -8.37 29.32
C PRO A 508 5.06 -9.55 29.73
N LEU A 509 4.28 -10.13 28.80
CA LEU A 509 3.52 -11.35 29.09
C LEU A 509 4.43 -12.54 29.42
N THR A 510 5.54 -12.69 28.69
CA THR A 510 6.50 -13.80 28.89
C THR A 510 7.17 -13.72 30.27
N VAL A 511 7.51 -12.52 30.75
CA VAL A 511 8.12 -12.32 32.07
C VAL A 511 7.11 -12.11 33.21
N GLY A 512 5.81 -12.21 32.93
CA GLY A 512 4.74 -12.08 33.94
C GLY A 512 4.51 -10.64 34.45
N LEU A 513 4.88 -9.62 33.68
CA LEU A 513 4.77 -8.22 34.09
C LEU A 513 3.32 -7.72 33.96
N PRO A 514 2.64 -7.28 35.03
CA PRO A 514 1.29 -6.71 34.98
C PRO A 514 1.13 -5.63 33.90
N ILE A 515 0.14 -5.77 33.02
CA ILE A 515 -0.05 -4.87 31.87
C ILE A 515 -1.21 -3.91 32.14
N VAL A 516 -1.02 -2.66 31.71
CA VAL A 516 -2.08 -1.67 31.53
C VAL A 516 -2.11 -1.30 30.05
N CYS A 517 -3.20 -1.63 29.37
CA CYS A 517 -3.45 -1.19 27.99
C CYS A 517 -4.81 -0.49 27.89
N ARG A 518 -5.03 0.23 26.79
CA ARG A 518 -6.31 0.87 26.48
C ARG A 518 -6.84 0.32 25.17
N GLU A 519 -8.10 -0.08 25.14
CA GLU A 519 -8.76 -0.46 23.90
C GLU A 519 -9.11 0.77 23.03
N SER A 520 -9.22 0.55 21.72
CA SER A 520 -9.64 1.53 20.72
C SER A 520 -10.75 0.96 19.83
N LYS A 521 -11.29 1.81 18.95
CA LYS A 521 -12.19 1.40 17.86
C LYS A 521 -11.45 0.93 16.61
N THR A 522 -10.14 1.19 16.55
CA THR A 522 -9.31 0.87 15.40
C THR A 522 -8.45 -0.36 15.69
N MET A 523 -8.24 -1.21 14.68
CA MET A 523 -7.35 -2.37 14.75
C MET A 523 -6.01 -2.06 15.43
N ARG A 524 -5.28 -1.05 14.92
CA ARG A 524 -3.97 -0.62 15.43
C ARG A 524 -3.98 -0.17 16.90
N GLY A 525 -5.13 0.27 17.42
CA GLY A 525 -5.32 0.65 18.82
C GLY A 525 -5.84 -0.48 19.71
N SER A 526 -6.23 -1.62 19.12
CA SER A 526 -6.85 -2.74 19.85
C SER A 526 -6.03 -4.02 19.85
N LEU A 527 -4.88 -4.06 19.16
CA LEU A 527 -3.98 -5.22 19.13
C LEU A 527 -3.61 -5.74 20.53
N ALA A 528 -3.30 -4.85 21.47
CA ALA A 528 -2.97 -5.22 22.84
C ALA A 528 -4.16 -5.81 23.60
N ALA A 529 -5.33 -5.17 23.49
CA ALA A 529 -6.58 -5.66 24.06
C ALA A 529 -6.94 -7.05 23.50
N ALA A 530 -6.81 -7.23 22.19
CA ALA A 530 -7.06 -8.49 21.51
C ALA A 530 -6.17 -9.63 22.01
N MET A 531 -4.88 -9.35 22.24
CA MET A 531 -3.95 -10.31 22.81
C MET A 531 -4.33 -10.72 24.24
N LEU A 532 -4.70 -9.74 25.07
CA LEU A 532 -5.12 -10.01 26.45
C LEU A 532 -6.41 -10.82 26.51
N ARG A 533 -7.41 -10.54 25.65
CA ARG A 533 -8.59 -11.40 25.49
C ARG A 533 -8.23 -12.83 25.09
N GLY A 534 -7.32 -12.97 24.12
CA GLY A 534 -6.82 -14.27 23.68
C GLY A 534 -6.17 -15.10 24.79
N ALA A 535 -5.62 -14.44 25.82
CA ALA A 535 -5.05 -15.07 27.02
C ALA A 535 -6.03 -15.15 28.21
N GLY A 536 -7.26 -14.66 28.08
CA GLY A 536 -8.24 -14.60 29.17
C GLY A 536 -7.90 -13.61 30.27
N LEU A 537 -7.20 -12.52 29.93
CA LEU A 537 -6.70 -11.48 30.84
C LEU A 537 -7.41 -10.13 30.60
N GLU A 538 -8.72 -10.18 30.33
CA GLU A 538 -9.53 -9.02 29.93
C GLU A 538 -9.61 -7.94 31.02
N GLU A 539 -9.42 -8.33 32.28
CA GLU A 539 -9.38 -7.39 33.39
C GLU A 539 -8.25 -6.37 33.23
N MET A 540 -7.23 -6.64 32.40
CA MET A 540 -6.11 -5.75 32.11
C MET A 540 -6.39 -4.61 31.13
N ILE A 541 -7.57 -4.62 30.51
CA ILE A 541 -7.94 -3.71 29.43
C ILE A 541 -8.70 -2.52 30.01
N ALA A 542 -8.15 -1.31 29.85
CA ALA A 542 -8.85 -0.07 30.15
C ALA A 542 -9.71 0.36 28.95
N ARG A 543 -10.93 0.85 29.23
CA ARG A 543 -11.87 1.33 28.20
C ARG A 543 -11.60 2.76 27.75
N ASP A 544 -10.88 3.54 28.55
CA ASP A 544 -10.59 4.96 28.31
C ASP A 544 -9.33 5.40 29.08
N SER A 545 -8.87 6.64 28.85
CA SER A 545 -7.67 7.17 29.50
C SER A 545 -7.80 7.32 31.02
N GLY A 546 -9.01 7.53 31.55
CA GLY A 546 -9.26 7.62 32.99
C GLY A 546 -9.10 6.26 33.65
N ALA A 547 -9.76 5.23 33.11
CA ALA A 547 -9.63 3.85 33.54
C ALA A 547 -8.17 3.34 33.43
N TYR A 548 -7.43 3.81 32.42
CA TYR A 548 -6.00 3.52 32.28
C TYR A 548 -5.19 4.05 33.47
N VAL A 549 -5.42 5.31 33.88
CA VAL A 549 -4.77 5.92 35.05
C VAL A 549 -5.18 5.19 36.33
N GLU A 550 -6.48 4.97 36.55
CA GLU A 550 -7.00 4.30 37.74
C GLU A 550 -6.34 2.92 37.92
N ARG A 551 -6.27 2.15 36.84
CA ARG A 551 -5.63 0.83 36.86
C ARG A 551 -4.14 0.91 37.16
N ALA A 552 -3.41 1.80 36.49
CA ALA A 552 -1.99 1.96 36.70
C ALA A 552 -1.69 2.39 38.14
N VAL A 553 -2.45 3.33 38.69
CA VAL A 553 -2.31 3.78 40.09
C VAL A 553 -2.67 2.68 41.08
N ALA A 554 -3.72 1.90 40.84
CA ALA A 554 -4.09 0.77 41.68
C ALA A 554 -2.97 -0.29 41.72
N LEU A 555 -2.43 -0.66 40.56
CA LEU A 555 -1.23 -1.51 40.49
C LEU A 555 -0.05 -0.83 41.18
N GLY A 556 0.15 0.48 41.06
CA GLY A 556 1.21 1.20 41.75
C GLY A 556 1.14 1.14 43.28
N ARG A 557 -0.06 1.19 43.85
CA ARG A 557 -0.26 1.33 45.30
C ARG A 557 -0.48 0.00 46.02
N ASP A 558 -1.04 -1.00 45.35
CA ASP A 558 -1.37 -2.30 45.96
C ASP A 558 -0.42 -3.40 45.47
N SER A 559 0.57 -3.74 46.28
CA SER A 559 1.52 -4.82 46.00
C SER A 559 0.85 -6.20 45.93
N ALA A 560 -0.23 -6.42 46.69
CA ALA A 560 -0.97 -7.67 46.65
C ALA A 560 -1.76 -7.80 45.34
N LEU A 561 -2.34 -6.70 44.83
CA LEU A 561 -2.95 -6.65 43.49
C LEU A 561 -1.92 -6.92 42.39
N ARG A 562 -0.75 -6.27 42.43
CA ARG A 562 0.33 -6.54 41.46
C ARG A 562 0.71 -8.01 41.44
N GLU A 563 0.89 -8.60 42.62
CA GLU A 563 1.31 -9.99 42.74
C GLU A 563 0.23 -10.98 42.29
N ARG A 564 -1.06 -10.73 42.61
CA ARG A 564 -2.17 -11.51 42.04
C ARG A 564 -2.22 -11.41 40.51
N THR A 565 -1.97 -10.22 39.97
CA THR A 565 -1.97 -9.97 38.52
C THR A 565 -0.81 -10.71 37.84
N ARG A 566 0.39 -10.65 38.42
CA ARG A 566 1.57 -11.40 37.97
C ARG A 566 1.29 -12.91 37.91
N ARG A 567 0.74 -13.48 38.98
CA ARG A 567 0.35 -14.90 39.00
C ARG A 567 -0.68 -15.23 37.94
N SER A 568 -1.68 -14.37 37.73
CA SER A 568 -2.70 -14.58 36.69
C SER A 568 -2.09 -14.64 35.30
N ILE A 569 -1.11 -13.77 35.00
CA ILE A 569 -0.35 -13.80 33.74
C ILE A 569 0.47 -15.10 33.64
N SER A 570 1.25 -15.44 34.68
CA SER A 570 2.06 -16.65 34.69
C SER A 570 1.21 -17.91 34.52
N ASP A 571 0.05 -17.99 35.17
CA ASP A 571 -0.89 -19.09 35.06
C ASP A 571 -1.52 -19.16 33.66
N ALA A 572 -1.87 -18.01 33.07
CA ALA A 572 -2.37 -17.97 31.69
C ALA A 572 -1.31 -18.47 30.71
N VAL A 573 -0.10 -17.89 30.75
CA VAL A 573 1.00 -18.20 29.82
C VAL A 573 1.53 -19.63 29.99
N SER A 574 1.58 -20.16 31.22
CA SER A 574 2.07 -21.52 31.49
C SER A 574 1.06 -22.61 31.10
N ARG A 575 -0.24 -22.38 31.28
CA ARG A 575 -1.28 -23.34 30.87
C ARG A 575 -1.34 -23.50 29.36
N TYR A 576 -1.27 -22.38 28.63
CA TYR A 576 -1.29 -22.33 27.18
C TYR A 576 -0.84 -20.94 26.75
N ASN A 577 0.27 -20.83 26.01
CA ASN A 577 0.71 -19.55 25.47
C ASN A 577 0.10 -19.35 24.07
N PRO A 578 -1.03 -18.62 23.95
CA PRO A 578 -1.72 -18.50 22.67
C PRO A 578 -0.88 -17.77 21.63
N PHE A 579 0.09 -16.95 22.02
CA PHE A 579 0.88 -16.14 21.09
C PHE A 579 1.91 -16.95 20.32
N PHE A 580 2.29 -18.13 20.82
CA PHE A 580 3.29 -19.02 20.22
C PHE A 580 2.68 -20.25 19.54
N ASP A 581 1.37 -20.45 19.61
CA ASP A 581 0.70 -21.58 18.95
C ASP A 581 0.55 -21.35 17.44
N THR A 582 1.64 -21.60 16.71
CA THR A 582 1.66 -21.52 15.24
C THR A 582 0.77 -22.58 14.59
N ALA A 583 0.43 -23.68 15.28
CA ALA A 583 -0.45 -24.72 14.77
C ALA A 583 -1.91 -24.25 14.74
N ALA A 584 -2.40 -23.65 15.84
CA ALA A 584 -3.71 -23.03 15.87
C ALA A 584 -3.82 -21.90 14.83
N CYS A 585 -2.76 -21.09 14.67
CA CYS A 585 -2.68 -20.07 13.62
C CYS A 585 -2.82 -20.69 12.23
N GLY A 586 -2.01 -21.70 11.90
CA GLY A 586 -2.03 -22.38 10.61
C GLY A 586 -3.40 -22.94 10.23
N VAL A 587 -4.14 -23.54 11.17
CA VAL A 587 -5.50 -24.02 10.94
C VAL A 587 -6.46 -22.87 10.60
N LYS A 588 -6.40 -21.76 11.34
CA LYS A 588 -7.25 -20.58 11.09
C LYS A 588 -6.93 -19.94 9.72
N ILE A 589 -5.65 -19.79 9.39
CA ILE A 589 -5.21 -19.21 8.12
C ILE A 589 -5.63 -20.11 6.94
N ALA A 590 -5.43 -21.43 7.04
CA ALA A 590 -5.85 -22.36 6.00
C ALA A 590 -7.37 -22.33 5.78
N ALA A 591 -8.15 -22.26 6.85
CA ALA A 591 -9.61 -22.12 6.76
C ALA A 591 -10.02 -20.79 6.11
N ALA A 592 -9.37 -19.68 6.47
CA ALA A 592 -9.61 -18.37 5.86
C ALA A 592 -9.30 -18.38 4.35
N PHE A 593 -8.13 -18.89 3.95
CA PHE A 593 -7.76 -19.00 2.54
C PHE A 593 -8.72 -19.90 1.76
N THR A 594 -9.13 -21.03 2.36
CA THR A 594 -10.12 -21.92 1.75
C THR A 594 -11.43 -21.20 1.52
N GLU A 595 -11.97 -20.52 2.52
CA GLU A 595 -13.24 -19.82 2.39
C GLU A 595 -13.15 -18.66 1.38
N MET A 596 -12.04 -17.91 1.33
CA MET A 596 -11.84 -16.86 0.31
C MET A 596 -11.83 -17.43 -1.12
N VAL A 597 -11.15 -18.55 -1.33
CA VAL A 597 -11.10 -19.22 -2.64
C VAL A 597 -12.46 -19.79 -3.02
N GLU A 598 -13.16 -20.42 -2.07
CA GLU A 598 -14.49 -20.98 -2.28
C GLU A 598 -15.55 -19.89 -2.50
N ARG A 599 -15.51 -18.76 -1.78
CA ARG A 599 -16.38 -17.59 -2.06
C ARG A 599 -16.22 -17.12 -3.49
N ARG A 600 -14.97 -16.90 -3.90
CA ARG A 600 -14.66 -16.48 -5.26
C ARG A 600 -15.19 -17.49 -6.29
N HIS A 601 -14.96 -18.77 -6.05
CA HIS A 601 -15.44 -19.84 -6.93
C HIS A 601 -16.97 -19.88 -7.00
N ARG A 602 -17.67 -19.80 -5.86
CA ARG A 602 -19.14 -19.73 -5.79
C ARG A 602 -19.69 -18.53 -6.56
N ASP A 603 -19.07 -17.37 -6.43
CA ASP A 603 -19.48 -16.17 -7.17
C ASP A 603 -19.26 -16.34 -8.68
N GLU A 604 -18.15 -16.94 -9.09
CA GLU A 604 -17.88 -17.27 -10.51
C GLU A 604 -18.95 -18.25 -11.03
N MET A 605 -19.27 -19.30 -10.29
CA MET A 605 -20.30 -20.27 -10.67
C MET A 605 -21.71 -19.67 -10.69
N ARG A 606 -22.04 -18.79 -9.75
CA ARG A 606 -23.33 -18.08 -9.71
C ARG A 606 -23.52 -17.21 -10.95
N LEU A 607 -22.45 -16.53 -11.40
CA LEU A 607 -22.47 -15.75 -12.63
C LEU A 607 -22.59 -16.66 -13.86
N LEU A 608 -21.86 -17.78 -13.89
CA LEU A 608 -21.91 -18.74 -15.01
C LEU A 608 -23.29 -19.41 -15.19
N GLN A 609 -24.12 -19.41 -14.13
CA GLN A 609 -25.49 -19.92 -14.15
C GLN A 609 -26.54 -18.87 -14.52
N GLN A 610 -26.16 -17.60 -14.71
CA GLN A 610 -27.10 -16.55 -15.13
C GLN A 610 -27.38 -16.59 -16.62
N GLU A 611 -28.58 -16.13 -16.99
CA GLU A 611 -28.91 -15.87 -18.39
C GLU A 611 -28.01 -14.77 -18.98
N PRO A 612 -27.57 -14.90 -20.25
CA PRO A 612 -26.68 -13.94 -20.89
C PRO A 612 -27.15 -12.49 -20.81
N ASP A 613 -28.46 -12.23 -20.94
CA ASP A 613 -28.99 -10.86 -20.91
C ASP A 613 -28.83 -10.20 -19.54
N ARG A 614 -29.00 -10.96 -18.45
CA ARG A 614 -28.72 -10.45 -17.09
C ARG A 614 -27.24 -10.11 -16.91
N LEU A 615 -26.34 -10.90 -17.51
CA LEU A 615 -24.90 -10.60 -17.46
C LEU A 615 -24.55 -9.33 -18.24
N LYS A 616 -25.21 -9.09 -19.38
CA LYS A 616 -25.08 -7.84 -20.14
C LYS A 616 -25.54 -6.64 -19.32
N ASP A 617 -26.66 -6.74 -18.61
CA ASP A 617 -27.13 -5.66 -17.72
C ASP A 617 -26.12 -5.34 -16.61
N ILE A 618 -25.50 -6.37 -16.00
CA ILE A 618 -24.44 -6.19 -15.00
C ILE A 618 -23.22 -5.47 -15.61
N ILE A 619 -22.81 -5.88 -16.82
CA ILE A 619 -21.69 -5.26 -17.54
C ILE A 619 -21.96 -3.77 -17.78
N GLU A 620 -23.15 -3.42 -18.27
CA GLU A 620 -23.52 -2.03 -18.53
C GLU A 620 -23.58 -1.18 -17.26
N MET A 621 -24.08 -1.74 -16.16
CA MET A 621 -24.09 -1.10 -14.85
C MET A 621 -22.66 -0.82 -14.36
N LEU A 622 -21.76 -1.81 -14.43
CA LEU A 622 -20.36 -1.66 -14.05
C LEU A 622 -19.63 -0.63 -14.92
N CYS A 623 -19.87 -0.64 -16.23
CA CYS A 623 -19.25 0.33 -17.13
C CYS A 623 -19.77 1.74 -16.90
N THR A 624 -21.09 1.92 -16.73
CA THR A 624 -21.66 3.23 -16.36
C THR A 624 -21.02 3.77 -15.09
N ARG A 625 -20.79 2.91 -14.10
CA ARG A 625 -20.11 3.27 -12.85
C ARG A 625 -18.66 3.68 -13.10
N LEU A 626 -17.87 2.85 -13.78
CA LEU A 626 -16.45 3.12 -14.06
C LEU A 626 -16.23 4.39 -14.88
N THR A 627 -17.12 4.65 -15.85
CA THR A 627 -17.12 5.90 -16.63
C THR A 627 -17.42 7.10 -15.75
N ARG A 628 -18.44 7.02 -14.87
CA ARG A 628 -18.78 8.10 -13.93
C ARG A 628 -17.65 8.39 -12.93
N THR A 629 -16.94 7.38 -12.47
CA THR A 629 -15.81 7.55 -11.55
C THR A 629 -14.54 8.02 -12.25
N GLY A 630 -14.50 8.07 -13.59
CA GLY A 630 -13.31 8.44 -14.35
C GLY A 630 -12.14 7.47 -14.14
N ASN A 631 -12.42 6.18 -13.89
CA ASN A 631 -11.40 5.20 -13.50
C ASN A 631 -10.30 5.08 -14.58
N ARG A 632 -9.05 5.41 -14.21
CA ARG A 632 -7.95 5.54 -15.18
C ARG A 632 -7.53 4.21 -15.80
N PHE A 633 -7.64 3.10 -15.08
CA PHE A 633 -7.34 1.77 -15.61
C PHE A 633 -8.32 1.38 -16.71
N PHE A 634 -9.60 1.59 -16.44
CA PHE A 634 -10.65 1.38 -17.43
C PHE A 634 -10.42 2.23 -18.68
N ARG A 635 -9.98 3.49 -18.52
CA ARG A 635 -9.68 4.40 -19.64
C ARG A 635 -8.50 3.95 -20.53
N ASN A 636 -7.59 3.11 -20.05
CA ASN A 636 -6.40 2.70 -20.83
C ASN A 636 -6.56 1.34 -21.55
N LEU A 637 -7.77 0.77 -21.58
CA LEU A 637 -8.03 -0.53 -22.19
C LEU A 637 -8.12 -0.44 -23.72
N ALA A 638 -7.00 -0.59 -24.45
CA ALA A 638 -6.98 -0.57 -25.92
C ALA A 638 -6.00 -1.58 -26.55
N GLY A 639 -6.32 -2.04 -27.77
CA GLY A 639 -5.40 -2.81 -28.62
C GLY A 639 -4.82 -4.06 -27.95
N THR A 640 -3.49 -4.11 -27.81
CA THR A 640 -2.76 -5.24 -27.18
C THR A 640 -3.12 -5.43 -25.71
N GLU A 641 -3.48 -4.37 -24.98
CA GLU A 641 -3.90 -4.49 -23.58
C GLU A 641 -5.20 -5.28 -23.47
N LEU A 642 -6.17 -5.01 -24.36
CA LEU A 642 -7.42 -5.75 -24.42
C LEU A 642 -7.18 -7.25 -24.70
N ALA A 643 -6.22 -7.58 -25.58
CA ALA A 643 -5.81 -8.97 -25.78
C ALA A 643 -5.25 -9.59 -24.50
N ARG A 644 -4.36 -8.86 -23.81
CA ARG A 644 -3.62 -9.32 -22.64
C ARG A 644 -4.48 -9.53 -21.40
N VAL A 645 -5.42 -8.63 -21.10
CA VAL A 645 -6.22 -8.67 -19.85
C VAL A 645 -7.62 -9.24 -20.01
N LEU A 646 -8.14 -9.37 -21.23
CA LEU A 646 -9.47 -9.93 -21.50
C LEU A 646 -9.40 -11.21 -22.34
N LEU A 647 -8.88 -11.13 -23.56
CA LEU A 647 -9.01 -12.23 -24.53
C LEU A 647 -8.17 -13.45 -24.14
N VAL A 648 -6.89 -13.26 -23.80
CA VAL A 648 -6.02 -14.37 -23.37
C VAL A 648 -6.61 -15.12 -22.16
N PRO A 649 -6.99 -14.44 -21.06
CA PRO A 649 -7.65 -15.09 -19.91
C PRO A 649 -8.97 -15.78 -20.26
N TYR A 650 -9.80 -15.18 -21.11
CA TYR A 650 -11.04 -15.79 -21.61
C TYR A 650 -10.75 -17.12 -22.30
N PHE A 651 -9.83 -17.14 -23.27
CA PHE A 651 -9.51 -18.36 -24.00
C PHE A 651 -8.85 -19.44 -23.14
N GLN A 652 -8.07 -19.04 -22.12
CA GLN A 652 -7.51 -19.98 -21.13
C GLN A 652 -8.58 -20.57 -20.21
N SER A 653 -9.74 -19.91 -20.05
CA SER A 653 -10.85 -20.36 -19.21
C SER A 653 -11.81 -21.34 -19.90
N LEU A 654 -11.70 -21.52 -21.21
CA LEU A 654 -12.52 -22.47 -21.95
C LEU A 654 -12.05 -23.92 -21.70
N THR A 655 -12.95 -24.78 -21.26
CA THR A 655 -12.68 -26.16 -20.79
C THR A 655 -12.41 -27.19 -21.89
N ASN A 656 -12.62 -26.84 -23.17
CA ASN A 656 -12.81 -27.82 -24.25
C ASN A 656 -11.61 -28.06 -25.19
N ASN A 657 -10.36 -27.72 -24.86
CA ASN A 657 -9.29 -27.78 -25.87
C ASN A 657 -8.10 -28.70 -25.54
N THR A 658 -7.90 -29.71 -26.39
CA THR A 658 -6.78 -30.66 -26.39
C THR A 658 -5.71 -30.32 -27.45
N GLY A 659 -5.74 -29.13 -28.06
CA GLY A 659 -4.83 -28.72 -29.13
C GLY A 659 -4.40 -27.24 -29.10
N PRO A 660 -3.34 -26.86 -29.86
CA PRO A 660 -2.85 -25.49 -29.94
C PRO A 660 -3.86 -24.59 -30.65
N ARG A 661 -4.23 -23.48 -30.00
CA ARG A 661 -5.16 -22.48 -30.53
C ARG A 661 -4.57 -21.67 -31.67
N HIS A 662 -5.44 -21.14 -32.52
CA HIS A 662 -5.08 -20.48 -33.77
C HIS A 662 -5.72 -19.09 -33.89
N LEU A 663 -4.88 -18.10 -34.24
CA LEU A 663 -5.27 -16.71 -34.49
C LEU A 663 -5.01 -16.36 -35.96
N ILE A 664 -5.96 -15.69 -36.60
CA ILE A 664 -5.78 -15.10 -37.94
C ILE A 664 -5.86 -13.57 -37.81
N ASP A 665 -4.81 -12.86 -38.25
CA ASP A 665 -4.75 -11.38 -38.25
C ASP A 665 -4.66 -10.87 -39.69
N LEU A 666 -5.71 -10.18 -40.14
CA LEU A 666 -5.83 -9.64 -41.49
C LEU A 666 -5.46 -8.15 -41.49
N GLY A 667 -4.50 -7.76 -42.32
CA GLY A 667 -3.96 -6.39 -42.30
C GLY A 667 -3.07 -6.15 -41.09
N ALA A 668 -2.24 -7.15 -40.74
CA ALA A 668 -1.39 -7.11 -39.55
C ALA A 668 -0.44 -5.90 -39.58
N GLY A 669 -0.49 -5.07 -38.54
CA GLY A 669 0.40 -3.92 -38.34
C GLY A 669 1.78 -4.35 -37.84
N SER A 670 2.21 -3.85 -36.68
CA SER A 670 3.50 -4.20 -36.08
C SER A 670 3.61 -5.63 -35.50
N GLY A 671 2.53 -6.42 -35.54
CA GLY A 671 2.47 -7.75 -34.93
C GLY A 671 2.39 -7.77 -33.39
N GLN A 672 2.39 -6.61 -32.73
CA GLN A 672 2.35 -6.50 -31.27
C GLN A 672 1.11 -7.15 -30.63
N PHE A 673 -0.02 -7.16 -31.34
CA PHE A 673 -1.27 -7.74 -30.84
C PHE A 673 -1.21 -9.26 -30.65
N VAL A 674 -0.44 -9.97 -31.49
CA VAL A 674 -0.41 -11.44 -31.44
C VAL A 674 0.53 -11.98 -30.37
N ILE A 675 1.45 -11.15 -29.87
CA ILE A 675 2.47 -11.54 -28.89
C ILE A 675 1.87 -12.16 -27.61
N PRO A 676 0.84 -11.58 -26.96
CA PRO A 676 0.22 -12.19 -25.78
C PRO A 676 -0.27 -13.63 -26.02
N PHE A 677 -0.85 -13.90 -27.20
CA PHE A 677 -1.31 -15.24 -27.57
C PHE A 677 -0.14 -16.19 -27.83
N LEU A 678 0.89 -15.73 -28.54
CA LEU A 678 2.11 -16.51 -28.78
C LEU A 678 2.83 -16.88 -27.48
N ASN A 679 2.78 -16.05 -26.44
CA ASN A 679 3.35 -16.42 -25.14
C ASN A 679 2.60 -17.57 -24.45
N THR A 680 1.37 -17.87 -24.88
CA THR A 680 0.54 -18.97 -24.35
C THR A 680 0.49 -20.20 -25.27
N GLY A 681 1.40 -20.29 -26.25
CA GLY A 681 1.49 -21.47 -27.13
C GLY A 681 0.66 -21.42 -28.41
N TRP A 682 -0.01 -20.30 -28.71
CA TRP A 682 -0.84 -20.17 -29.93
C TRP A 682 -0.02 -20.18 -31.22
N ARG A 683 -0.70 -20.41 -32.34
CA ARG A 683 -0.23 -20.11 -33.68
C ARG A 683 -0.93 -18.88 -34.24
N ALA A 684 -0.24 -18.12 -35.08
CA ALA A 684 -0.76 -16.92 -35.72
C ALA A 684 -0.44 -16.90 -37.23
N ASP A 685 -1.48 -16.73 -38.05
CA ASP A 685 -1.35 -16.45 -39.47
C ASP A 685 -1.61 -14.96 -39.71
N LEU A 686 -0.60 -14.26 -40.22
CA LEU A 686 -0.62 -12.81 -40.47
C LEU A 686 -0.75 -12.57 -41.97
N PHE A 687 -1.94 -12.16 -42.39
CA PHE A 687 -2.29 -11.88 -43.78
C PHE A 687 -2.14 -10.39 -44.10
N GLU A 688 -1.70 -10.09 -45.32
CA GLU A 688 -1.48 -8.70 -45.80
C GLU A 688 -0.71 -7.85 -44.78
N PRO A 689 0.49 -8.29 -44.34
CA PRO A 689 1.29 -7.51 -43.40
C PRO A 689 1.54 -6.12 -43.97
N ASN A 690 1.34 -5.09 -43.13
CA ASN A 690 1.59 -3.72 -43.56
C ASN A 690 3.08 -3.61 -43.98
N PRO A 691 3.36 -3.16 -45.21
CA PRO A 691 4.73 -3.10 -45.73
C PRO A 691 5.70 -2.30 -44.85
N ALA A 692 5.20 -1.29 -44.13
CA ALA A 692 5.99 -0.50 -43.19
C ALA A 692 6.56 -1.32 -42.02
N TYR A 693 5.96 -2.47 -41.70
CA TYR A 693 6.37 -3.37 -40.60
C TYR A 693 6.92 -4.71 -41.10
N GLN A 694 7.15 -4.88 -42.41
CA GLN A 694 7.57 -6.16 -43.02
C GLN A 694 8.82 -6.76 -42.35
N ALA A 695 9.83 -5.93 -42.06
CA ALA A 695 11.06 -6.38 -41.41
C ALA A 695 10.79 -6.89 -39.98
N GLN A 696 9.97 -6.18 -39.21
CA GLN A 696 9.60 -6.56 -37.85
C GLN A 696 8.82 -7.88 -37.83
N LEU A 697 7.84 -8.02 -38.73
CA LEU A 697 7.03 -9.22 -38.84
C LEU A 697 7.83 -10.43 -39.35
N SER A 698 8.78 -10.22 -40.28
CA SER A 698 9.68 -11.27 -40.75
C SER A 698 10.59 -11.77 -39.63
N SER A 699 11.11 -10.85 -38.81
CA SER A 699 11.88 -11.19 -37.60
C SER A 699 11.05 -12.01 -36.61
N LEU A 700 9.80 -11.60 -36.33
CA LEU A 700 8.89 -12.34 -35.46
C LEU A 700 8.62 -13.76 -35.98
N ALA A 701 8.40 -13.92 -37.30
CA ALA A 701 8.20 -15.23 -37.92
C ALA A 701 9.45 -16.13 -37.85
N GLN A 702 10.64 -15.55 -38.01
CA GLN A 702 11.91 -16.27 -37.89
C GLN A 702 12.20 -16.71 -36.45
N GLN A 703 11.86 -15.90 -35.45
CA GLN A 703 12.04 -16.22 -34.03
C GLN A 703 11.11 -17.36 -33.56
N LEU A 704 9.94 -17.51 -34.19
CA LEU A 704 8.91 -18.47 -33.80
C LEU A 704 8.48 -19.34 -35.01
N PRO A 705 9.40 -20.15 -35.58
CA PRO A 705 9.14 -20.90 -36.80
C PRO A 705 8.00 -21.90 -36.59
N GLY A 706 7.08 -21.97 -37.55
CA GLY A 706 5.90 -22.84 -37.50
C GLY A 706 4.79 -22.39 -36.53
N ARG A 707 5.02 -21.30 -35.78
CA ARG A 707 4.02 -20.67 -34.92
C ARG A 707 3.52 -19.34 -35.46
N VAL A 708 4.32 -18.66 -36.28
CA VAL A 708 3.91 -17.45 -36.99
C VAL A 708 4.14 -17.65 -38.48
N ARG A 709 3.11 -17.40 -39.29
CA ARG A 709 3.21 -17.44 -40.77
C ARG A 709 2.82 -16.08 -41.34
N LEU A 710 3.64 -15.56 -42.24
CA LEU A 710 3.30 -14.38 -43.05
C LEU A 710 2.73 -14.86 -44.37
N LEU A 711 1.52 -14.44 -44.70
CA LEU A 711 0.78 -14.92 -45.86
C LEU A 711 0.34 -13.74 -46.75
N PRO A 712 0.30 -13.92 -48.08
CA PRO A 712 -0.27 -12.93 -49.01
C PRO A 712 -1.78 -12.81 -48.80
N LYS A 713 -2.45 -11.88 -49.50
CA LYS A 713 -3.91 -11.71 -49.43
C LYS A 713 -4.64 -13.07 -49.61
N PRO A 714 -5.69 -13.36 -48.81
CA PRO A 714 -6.52 -14.54 -49.05
C PRO A 714 -7.18 -14.44 -50.43
N GLU A 715 -6.99 -15.44 -51.29
CA GLU A 715 -7.71 -15.53 -52.57
C GLU A 715 -9.14 -16.08 -52.35
N PRO A 716 -10.13 -15.75 -53.20
CA PRO A 716 -11.53 -16.17 -53.04
C PRO A 716 -11.74 -17.69 -52.92
N ASP A 717 -10.82 -18.49 -53.46
CA ASP A 717 -10.87 -19.96 -53.44
C ASP A 717 -10.01 -20.59 -52.32
N HIS A 718 -9.27 -19.79 -51.55
CA HIS A 718 -8.52 -20.28 -50.40
C HIS A 718 -9.47 -20.59 -49.24
N SER A 719 -9.53 -21.84 -48.80
CA SER A 719 -10.21 -22.16 -47.54
C SER A 719 -9.42 -21.60 -46.37
N LEU A 720 -9.92 -20.54 -45.73
CA LEU A 720 -9.40 -20.14 -44.42
C LEU A 720 -9.56 -21.34 -43.47
N ASN A 721 -8.47 -21.69 -42.76
CA ASN A 721 -8.53 -22.73 -41.74
C ASN A 721 -9.40 -22.27 -40.58
N ARG A 722 -9.99 -23.22 -39.84
CA ARG A 722 -10.66 -22.92 -38.57
C ARG A 722 -9.69 -22.18 -37.64
N ALA A 723 -10.13 -21.05 -37.08
CA ALA A 723 -9.37 -20.28 -36.10
C ALA A 723 -10.26 -19.90 -34.92
N ASP A 724 -9.65 -19.79 -33.74
CA ASP A 724 -10.34 -19.41 -32.50
C ASP A 724 -10.62 -17.90 -32.46
N LEU A 725 -9.69 -17.09 -32.98
CA LEU A 725 -9.75 -15.63 -33.00
C LEU A 725 -9.42 -15.10 -34.39
N PHE A 726 -10.33 -14.30 -34.95
CA PHE A 726 -10.05 -13.47 -36.12
C PHE A 726 -9.86 -12.02 -35.68
N ARG A 727 -8.80 -11.38 -36.18
CA ARG A 727 -8.60 -9.94 -36.07
C ARG A 727 -8.56 -9.33 -37.46
N ILE A 728 -9.26 -8.20 -37.61
CA ILE A 728 -9.28 -7.41 -38.83
C ILE A 728 -8.74 -6.03 -38.49
N GLY A 729 -7.61 -5.68 -39.12
CA GLY A 729 -6.95 -4.38 -39.00
C GLY A 729 -7.74 -3.23 -39.64
N ILE A 730 -7.08 -2.07 -39.81
CA ILE A 730 -7.65 -0.92 -40.52
C ILE A 730 -7.56 -1.21 -42.04
N GLY A 731 -8.45 -2.06 -42.54
CA GLY A 731 -8.59 -2.37 -43.97
C GLY A 731 -9.63 -1.45 -44.63
N LYS A 732 -9.57 -1.33 -45.97
CA LYS A 732 -10.64 -0.68 -46.73
C LYS A 732 -11.89 -1.56 -46.65
N GLU A 733 -13.08 -0.98 -46.80
CA GLU A 733 -14.38 -1.70 -46.76
C GLU A 733 -14.39 -3.00 -47.62
N GLN A 734 -13.59 -3.01 -48.70
CA GLN A 734 -13.35 -4.14 -49.59
C GLN A 734 -12.70 -5.38 -48.94
N ASP A 735 -11.84 -5.21 -47.94
CA ASP A 735 -11.16 -6.31 -47.24
C ASP A 735 -12.11 -7.05 -46.28
N PHE A 736 -13.11 -6.35 -45.76
CA PHE A 736 -14.17 -6.92 -44.92
C PHE A 736 -15.17 -7.74 -45.74
N SER A 737 -15.52 -7.28 -46.94
CA SER A 737 -16.38 -8.00 -47.88
C SER A 737 -15.78 -9.32 -48.38
N ALA A 738 -14.46 -9.43 -48.50
CA ALA A 738 -13.80 -10.68 -48.85
C ALA A 738 -13.96 -11.76 -47.76
N LEU A 739 -13.92 -11.37 -46.48
CA LEU A 739 -14.19 -12.29 -45.36
C LEU A 739 -15.67 -12.66 -45.27
N MET A 740 -16.58 -11.72 -45.56
CA MET A 740 -18.03 -11.97 -45.60
C MET A 740 -18.43 -12.95 -46.71
N ASN A 741 -17.66 -13.03 -47.80
CA ASN A 741 -17.85 -14.04 -48.85
C ASN A 741 -17.44 -15.45 -48.39
N HIS A 742 -16.58 -15.58 -47.38
CA HIS A 742 -16.20 -16.84 -46.76
C HIS A 742 -17.09 -17.09 -45.54
N ASP A 743 -18.29 -17.61 -45.78
CA ASP A 743 -19.31 -18.03 -44.81
C ASP A 743 -18.77 -18.23 -43.37
N LEU A 744 -18.79 -17.16 -42.55
CA LEU A 744 -18.23 -17.17 -41.19
C LEU A 744 -18.98 -18.15 -40.28
N ASP A 745 -20.20 -18.57 -40.65
CA ASP A 745 -20.93 -19.64 -39.98
C ASP A 745 -20.20 -20.97 -40.11
N ARG A 746 -19.56 -21.23 -41.26
CA ARG A 746 -18.72 -22.40 -41.46
C ARG A 746 -17.45 -22.36 -40.62
N LEU A 747 -16.87 -21.18 -40.41
CA LEU A 747 -15.63 -21.01 -39.64
C LEU A 747 -15.89 -21.01 -38.12
N SER A 748 -17.06 -20.50 -37.70
CA SER A 748 -17.55 -20.42 -36.32
C SER A 748 -16.45 -20.03 -35.29
N PRO A 749 -15.75 -18.90 -35.47
CA PRO A 749 -14.73 -18.47 -34.52
C PRO A 749 -15.33 -18.05 -33.19
N GLN A 750 -14.59 -18.23 -32.09
CA GLN A 750 -15.05 -17.80 -30.77
C GLN A 750 -15.18 -16.29 -30.68
N ILE A 751 -14.20 -15.56 -31.22
CA ILE A 751 -14.17 -14.09 -31.23
C ILE A 751 -13.75 -13.57 -32.62
N VAL A 752 -14.42 -12.50 -33.07
CA VAL A 752 -13.95 -11.65 -34.18
C VAL A 752 -13.72 -10.24 -33.67
N MET A 753 -12.52 -9.68 -33.86
CA MET A 753 -12.17 -8.33 -33.44
C MET A 753 -11.88 -7.45 -34.65
N THR A 754 -12.48 -6.27 -34.71
CA THR A 754 -12.22 -5.27 -35.76
C THR A 754 -11.93 -3.90 -35.16
N LYS A 755 -11.15 -3.08 -35.87
CA LYS A 755 -10.77 -1.72 -35.46
C LYS A 755 -11.54 -0.66 -36.27
N ILE A 756 -12.06 0.36 -35.60
CA ILE A 756 -12.68 1.54 -36.21
C ILE A 756 -11.60 2.61 -36.42
N GLY A 757 -11.47 3.15 -37.63
CA GLY A 757 -10.45 4.15 -38.01
C GLY A 757 -11.02 5.50 -38.45
N ASN A 758 -10.17 6.53 -38.45
CA ASN A 758 -10.52 7.95 -38.65
C ASN A 758 -10.94 8.37 -40.09
N GLN A 759 -10.97 7.47 -41.07
CA GLN A 759 -11.25 7.84 -42.48
C GLN A 759 -12.68 7.47 -42.87
N GLU A 760 -13.54 8.51 -42.82
CA GLU A 760 -14.98 8.53 -43.10
C GLU A 760 -15.85 7.55 -42.30
N PRO A 761 -16.95 8.01 -41.68
CA PRO A 761 -17.88 7.11 -41.00
C PRO A 761 -18.58 6.23 -42.03
N ALA A 762 -18.02 5.04 -42.30
CA ALA A 762 -18.73 4.01 -43.04
C ALA A 762 -19.99 3.64 -42.22
N PRO A 763 -21.20 3.70 -42.81
CA PRO A 763 -22.42 3.41 -42.07
C PRO A 763 -22.43 1.93 -41.67
N VAL A 764 -22.61 1.61 -40.38
CA VAL A 764 -22.63 0.22 -39.87
C VAL A 764 -23.71 -0.65 -40.50
N SER A 765 -24.65 -0.07 -41.26
CA SER A 765 -25.47 -0.85 -42.18
C SER A 765 -24.65 -1.73 -43.15
N SER A 766 -23.39 -1.42 -43.44
CA SER A 766 -22.46 -2.28 -44.20
C SER A 766 -21.70 -3.31 -43.34
N PHE A 767 -21.68 -3.17 -42.01
CA PHE A 767 -21.08 -4.08 -41.03
C PHE A 767 -22.15 -4.82 -40.18
N LYS A 768 -23.33 -5.06 -40.74
CA LYS A 768 -24.28 -5.98 -40.09
C LYS A 768 -23.75 -7.39 -40.21
N PHE A 769 -23.18 -7.90 -39.13
CA PHE A 769 -23.07 -9.34 -38.89
C PHE A 769 -24.51 -9.89 -38.83
N GLN A 770 -25.12 -10.21 -39.97
CA GLN A 770 -26.47 -10.82 -40.04
C GLN A 770 -26.43 -12.31 -39.69
N VAL A 771 -25.50 -12.72 -38.81
CA VAL A 771 -25.52 -14.05 -38.24
C VAL A 771 -26.30 -13.97 -36.94
N SER A 772 -27.46 -14.61 -36.90
CA SER A 772 -28.37 -14.63 -35.74
C SER A 772 -27.76 -15.15 -34.42
N THR A 773 -26.52 -15.64 -34.43
CA THR A 773 -25.83 -16.29 -33.30
C THR A 773 -24.78 -15.41 -32.61
N TYR A 774 -24.36 -14.28 -33.22
CA TYR A 774 -23.36 -13.37 -32.64
C TYR A 774 -23.99 -12.07 -32.13
N THR A 775 -23.31 -11.44 -31.17
CA THR A 775 -23.57 -10.08 -30.70
C THR A 775 -22.26 -9.30 -30.67
N SER A 776 -22.32 -7.98 -30.56
CA SER A 776 -21.13 -7.12 -30.56
C SER A 776 -21.00 -6.28 -29.29
N LEU A 777 -19.74 -6.05 -28.91
CA LEU A 777 -19.32 -5.15 -27.84
C LEU A 777 -18.39 -4.09 -28.43
N VAL A 778 -18.69 -2.82 -28.17
CA VAL A 778 -18.00 -1.67 -28.75
C VAL A 778 -17.21 -0.94 -27.68
N PHE A 779 -15.93 -0.68 -27.98
CA PHE A 779 -15.03 0.16 -27.20
C PHE A 779 -14.74 1.41 -28.03
N SER A 780 -15.22 2.58 -27.61
CA SER A 780 -14.95 3.84 -28.31
C SER A 780 -13.83 4.62 -27.61
N TYR A 781 -12.97 5.28 -28.39
CA TYR A 781 -11.85 6.03 -27.84
C TYR A 781 -11.94 7.53 -28.16
N ASP A 782 -11.47 8.34 -27.23
CA ASP A 782 -11.27 9.77 -27.43
C ASP A 782 -10.03 10.07 -28.31
N ASP A 783 -9.78 11.35 -28.59
CA ASP A 783 -8.65 11.78 -29.43
C ASP A 783 -7.28 11.42 -28.81
N GLU A 784 -7.22 11.16 -27.49
CA GLU A 784 -6.03 10.65 -26.77
C GLU A 784 -5.95 9.11 -26.75
N HIS A 785 -6.80 8.43 -27.53
CA HIS A 785 -6.90 6.96 -27.59
C HIS A 785 -7.26 6.30 -26.25
N ARG A 786 -7.97 7.01 -25.37
CA ARG A 786 -8.49 6.47 -24.11
C ARG A 786 -9.94 6.07 -24.26
N LEU A 787 -10.35 5.00 -23.56
CA LEU A 787 -11.74 4.53 -23.55
C LEU A 787 -12.65 5.67 -23.07
N ALA A 788 -13.53 6.10 -23.96
CA ALA A 788 -14.46 7.21 -23.77
C ALA A 788 -15.88 6.69 -23.53
N ASP A 789 -16.30 5.68 -24.28
CA ASP A 789 -17.59 5.02 -24.13
C ASP A 789 -17.50 3.51 -24.42
N PHE A 790 -18.44 2.74 -23.87
CA PHE A 790 -18.45 1.28 -23.91
C PHE A 790 -19.87 0.71 -23.81
N GLY A 791 -20.16 -0.36 -24.56
CA GLY A 791 -21.43 -1.08 -24.44
C GLY A 791 -21.73 -2.03 -25.61
N PHE A 792 -22.94 -2.60 -25.62
CA PHE A 792 -23.38 -3.52 -26.67
C PHE A 792 -23.89 -2.77 -27.91
N GLY A 793 -23.63 -3.31 -29.10
CA GLY A 793 -23.80 -2.62 -30.38
C GLY A 793 -25.22 -2.12 -30.72
N GLU A 794 -26.26 -2.62 -30.05
CA GLU A 794 -27.65 -2.14 -30.24
C GLU A 794 -27.90 -0.76 -29.62
N ARG A 795 -27.08 -0.35 -28.64
CA ARG A 795 -27.25 0.91 -27.88
C ARG A 795 -26.40 2.07 -28.39
N PHE A 796 -25.51 1.82 -29.36
CA PHE A 796 -24.70 2.87 -29.99
C PHE A 796 -25.32 3.37 -31.29
N THR A 797 -25.54 4.67 -31.37
CA THR A 797 -25.68 5.32 -32.68
C THR A 797 -24.25 5.57 -33.19
N LEU A 798 -23.73 4.63 -33.99
CA LEU A 798 -22.33 4.57 -34.43
C LEU A 798 -21.91 5.71 -35.38
N GLN A 799 -22.78 6.70 -35.61
CA GLN A 799 -22.52 7.88 -36.45
C GLN A 799 -21.47 8.83 -35.85
N ASN A 800 -21.11 8.69 -34.56
CA ASN A 800 -20.22 9.61 -33.84
C ASN A 800 -18.93 8.98 -33.27
N ILE A 801 -18.61 7.71 -33.58
CA ILE A 801 -17.38 7.07 -33.09
C ILE A 801 -16.23 7.33 -34.07
N LYS A 802 -15.26 8.16 -33.66
CA LYS A 802 -14.06 8.45 -34.46
C LYS A 802 -13.09 7.26 -34.54
N SER A 803 -12.88 6.57 -33.42
CA SER A 803 -11.98 5.41 -33.33
C SER A 803 -12.41 4.43 -32.23
N GLY A 804 -12.07 3.15 -32.36
CA GLY A 804 -12.57 2.13 -31.46
C GLY A 804 -12.14 0.70 -31.80
N ASN A 805 -12.55 -0.27 -30.97
CA ASN A 805 -12.57 -1.68 -31.35
C ASN A 805 -13.99 -2.24 -31.18
N ILE A 806 -14.36 -3.19 -32.04
CA ILE A 806 -15.58 -3.97 -31.93
C ILE A 806 -15.18 -5.43 -31.75
N LEU A 807 -15.72 -6.07 -30.72
CA LEU A 807 -15.62 -7.51 -30.49
C LEU A 807 -16.96 -8.16 -30.82
N PHE A 808 -16.98 -9.08 -31.76
CA PHE A 808 -18.09 -9.98 -32.00
C PHE A 808 -17.84 -11.30 -31.29
N PHE A 809 -18.84 -11.78 -30.55
CA PHE A 809 -18.79 -13.01 -29.78
C PHE A 809 -20.16 -13.69 -29.82
N HIS A 810 -20.23 -15.00 -29.53
CA HIS A 810 -21.51 -15.70 -29.52
C HIS A 810 -22.45 -15.14 -28.45
N LYS A 811 -23.72 -14.90 -28.81
CA LYS A 811 -24.71 -14.24 -27.92
C LYS A 811 -24.97 -14.96 -26.60
N ASN A 812 -24.68 -16.27 -26.55
CA ASN A 812 -24.84 -17.15 -25.39
C ASN A 812 -23.49 -17.53 -24.75
N ASP A 813 -22.40 -16.84 -25.07
CA ASP A 813 -21.09 -17.12 -24.46
C ASP A 813 -21.00 -16.55 -23.04
N THR A 814 -21.53 -17.32 -22.10
CA THR A 814 -21.51 -16.97 -20.68
C THR A 814 -20.09 -16.88 -20.13
N ILE A 815 -19.12 -17.66 -20.62
CA ILE A 815 -17.72 -17.60 -20.14
C ILE A 815 -17.10 -16.24 -20.50
N PHE A 816 -17.32 -15.77 -21.73
CA PHE A 816 -16.86 -14.44 -22.15
C PHE A 816 -17.46 -13.33 -21.30
N LEU A 817 -18.78 -13.35 -21.12
CA LEU A 817 -19.50 -12.34 -20.33
C LEU A 817 -19.03 -12.32 -18.86
N VAL A 818 -18.84 -13.49 -18.24
CA VAL A 818 -18.33 -13.58 -16.86
C VAL A 818 -16.88 -13.09 -16.77
N THR A 819 -16.04 -13.43 -17.75
CA THR A 819 -14.65 -12.95 -17.80
C THR A 819 -14.61 -11.42 -17.89
N LEU A 820 -15.48 -10.83 -18.71
CA LEU A 820 -15.62 -9.39 -18.82
C LEU A 820 -16.12 -8.73 -17.53
N ILE A 821 -17.13 -9.31 -16.86
CA ILE A 821 -17.57 -8.85 -15.53
C ILE A 821 -16.41 -8.85 -14.53
N ARG A 822 -15.61 -9.92 -14.49
CA ARG A 822 -14.47 -10.02 -13.58
C ARG A 822 -13.38 -9.00 -13.89
N LEU A 823 -13.12 -8.73 -15.16
CA LEU A 823 -12.22 -7.65 -15.56
C LEU A 823 -12.71 -6.29 -15.05
N LEU A 824 -13.98 -5.96 -15.29
CA LEU A 824 -14.57 -4.69 -14.88
C LEU A 824 -14.58 -4.53 -13.35
N GLN A 825 -14.94 -5.58 -12.61
CA GLN A 825 -14.85 -5.60 -11.15
C GLN A 825 -13.40 -5.42 -10.66
N SER A 826 -12.40 -5.91 -11.39
CA SER A 826 -11.00 -5.80 -10.98
C SER A 826 -10.46 -4.36 -10.96
N PHE A 827 -11.18 -3.41 -11.59
CA PHE A 827 -10.86 -1.98 -11.55
C PHE A 827 -11.49 -1.25 -10.35
N LEU A 828 -12.31 -1.93 -9.55
CA LEU A 828 -12.95 -1.37 -8.36
C LEU A 828 -12.30 -1.92 -7.09
N PRO A 829 -12.23 -1.13 -6.00
CA PRO A 829 -11.90 -1.64 -4.67
C PRO A 829 -12.84 -2.80 -4.25
N ALA A 830 -12.38 -3.72 -3.41
CA ALA A 830 -13.13 -4.93 -3.08
C ALA A 830 -14.55 -4.67 -2.56
N GLN A 831 -14.70 -3.72 -1.63
CA GLN A 831 -16.02 -3.32 -1.09
C GLN A 831 -16.96 -2.75 -2.13
N GLU A 832 -16.40 -2.21 -3.21
CA GLU A 832 -17.15 -1.59 -4.30
C GLU A 832 -17.55 -2.58 -5.40
N ARG A 833 -16.97 -3.79 -5.41
CA ARG A 833 -17.29 -4.83 -6.41
C ARG A 833 -18.65 -5.49 -6.18
N GLY A 834 -19.13 -5.45 -4.93
CA GLY A 834 -20.46 -5.93 -4.55
C GLY A 834 -21.55 -4.96 -4.98
N GLY A 835 -22.13 -5.19 -6.16
CA GLY A 835 -23.33 -4.50 -6.62
C GLY A 835 -24.42 -5.53 -6.93
N GLY A 836 -25.28 -5.81 -5.96
CA GLY A 836 -26.46 -6.65 -6.14
C GLY A 836 -26.77 -7.56 -4.95
N ASN A 837 -27.38 -6.98 -3.91
CA ASN A 837 -28.56 -7.62 -3.32
C ASN A 837 -29.76 -7.23 -4.17
#